data_AF-A0A1F3D5I4-F1
#
_entry.id   AF-A0A1F3D5I4-F1
#
_cell.length_a   1.000
_cell.length_b   1.000
_cell.length_c   1.000
_cell.angle_alpha   90.00
_cell.angle_beta   90.00
_cell.angle_gamma   90.00
#
_symmetry.space_group_name_H-M   'P 1'
#
loop_
_entity.id
_entity.type
_entity.pdbx_description
1 polymer ?
#
loop_
_entity_poly.entity_id
_entity_poly.type
_entity_poly.pdbx_seq_one_letter_code
_entity_poly.pdbx_strand_id
1 'polypeptide(L)'
;MNNANAAILAVANQTSNKINFNGDDAIQLVKVLDNIYINIDSIEGLGQNPHAIFDTLHLDTLDQIGIPNVTPGNGGWTVDNNGSTKNSTLIRNYGVSSGQSDWDCGKYQWQTLAQDNVTDLGQHQNVCEQLLTNDISFSFSNPTETGTNPKYFEFDVIVQANNSSTYFDNCVLYLLYNTNAFGESIVFNNTVTITRGANFNSATYIDPNLYIADDSTSVMRLPFGTDIYGTSWNRTLVTTTPNTLLHVKIEIQNCNEYSLISFIDTNASGLPLSMFSLYSLNASDDPNTIWNVYDNTFYLNDLNQELCPPPIITNMLPNSITSGTNSVLTIQGSNFGNTRGTSQLWLCVDENCSFTITYFDYIDYLSWSNTEIKFIVPSTVDTLDILYHYKGVGSGNVFVWRSDGVTTVPNSVSHLEVSYANKNRSIRNYTTAYKKVPMRVIPDYGDTTKYFYLDTSITNSPMRDIAVRTALRRWSCNTFINWAIKDTIIAQNFEDNISVLYMDDSFHGNPLGRTYFPSIVYLCADDNGDTIGYFKDIDIGYSRDFNNVGETWLYDTSYTQNLLTKQHDFFAVAQHELGHAHGLDHVNDTTDIMNYVSKMGPVNYYNRLDIYSSPDAVNGGNYIFQKSQQIHSCSGITQMIPFLPSNCSSYISELFNNDVHLFAYPNPLNDVLYVTYNLNRSAILNFTMYDYTGNKIKQINLGKQNIGSHNIKINVSNISSGLYFLSVKINNRVETIKLIKM
;
A
#
# COMPACT_ATOMS: atom_id res chain seq x y z
N MET A 1 57.19 -33.24 -15.75
CA MET A 1 56.32 -33.35 -16.93
C MET A 1 56.37 -32.03 -17.65
N ASN A 2 56.48 -32.08 -18.98
CA ASN A 2 56.62 -30.95 -19.88
C ASN A 2 55.56 -29.88 -19.60
N ASN A 3 55.97 -28.68 -19.21
CA ASN A 3 55.10 -27.51 -19.18
C ASN A 3 55.69 -26.47 -20.13
N ALA A 4 55.11 -26.45 -21.32
CA ALA A 4 55.43 -25.58 -22.43
C ALA A 4 54.50 -24.36 -22.46
N ASN A 5 55.01 -23.30 -23.11
CA ASN A 5 54.40 -22.01 -23.52
C ASN A 5 54.47 -20.89 -22.47
N ALA A 6 54.87 -19.64 -22.78
CA ALA A 6 55.27 -18.97 -24.03
C ALA A 6 56.47 -18.01 -23.81
N ALA A 7 57.23 -17.71 -24.87
CA ALA A 7 58.22 -16.62 -24.91
C ALA A 7 57.95 -15.75 -26.14
N ILE A 8 57.94 -14.43 -25.98
CA ILE A 8 57.58 -13.48 -27.03
C ILE A 8 58.67 -13.44 -28.12
N LEU A 9 58.28 -13.61 -29.38
CA LEU A 9 59.11 -13.45 -30.57
C LEU A 9 58.51 -12.33 -31.45
N ALA A 10 59.04 -11.11 -31.38
CA ALA A 10 58.62 -10.03 -32.29
C ALA A 10 59.58 -9.94 -33.49
N VAL A 11 59.09 -10.23 -34.70
CA VAL A 11 59.79 -9.95 -35.97
C VAL A 11 59.14 -8.74 -36.62
N ALA A 12 59.84 -7.60 -36.67
CA ALA A 12 59.30 -6.39 -37.26
C ALA A 12 59.44 -6.41 -38.79
N ASN A 13 58.31 -6.51 -39.52
CA ASN A 13 58.22 -6.08 -40.91
C ASN A 13 57.45 -4.76 -40.98
N GLN A 14 58.05 -3.74 -41.60
CA GLN A 14 57.80 -2.31 -41.37
C GLN A 14 56.52 -1.73 -42.00
N THR A 15 55.36 -2.37 -41.84
CA THR A 15 54.10 -1.81 -42.39
C THR A 15 52.97 -1.62 -41.38
N SER A 16 53.21 -1.81 -40.09
CA SER A 16 52.23 -1.53 -39.03
C SER A 16 52.70 -0.38 -38.14
N ASN A 17 51.79 0.57 -37.84
CA ASN A 17 52.07 1.71 -36.97
C ASN A 17 51.90 1.40 -35.47
N LYS A 18 51.50 0.19 -35.06
CA LYS A 18 51.46 -0.28 -33.65
C LYS A 18 51.52 -1.80 -33.55
N ILE A 19 52.24 -2.33 -32.56
CA ILE A 19 52.10 -3.71 -32.07
C ILE A 19 52.13 -3.63 -30.54
N ASN A 20 51.02 -3.99 -29.90
CA ASN A 20 50.89 -4.10 -28.45
C ASN A 20 50.69 -5.59 -28.11
N PHE A 21 51.33 -6.08 -27.05
CA PHE A 21 51.09 -7.43 -26.52
C PHE A 21 51.24 -7.42 -24.99
N ASN A 22 50.60 -8.38 -24.33
CA ASN A 22 50.37 -8.47 -22.89
C ASN A 22 51.34 -9.44 -22.18
N GLY A 23 52.54 -9.66 -22.72
CA GLY A 23 53.57 -10.47 -22.03
C GLY A 23 53.44 -12.00 -22.18
N ASP A 24 52.22 -12.54 -22.32
CA ASP A 24 51.95 -13.96 -22.08
C ASP A 24 51.61 -14.78 -23.34
N ASP A 25 51.38 -14.12 -24.49
CA ASP A 25 51.01 -14.79 -25.74
C ASP A 25 52.20 -14.96 -26.71
N ALA A 26 52.37 -16.15 -27.27
CA ALA A 26 53.30 -16.39 -28.37
C ALA A 26 52.74 -15.80 -29.68
N ILE A 27 53.26 -14.66 -30.12
CA ILE A 27 52.94 -14.09 -31.44
C ILE A 27 53.99 -14.48 -32.47
N GLN A 28 53.56 -15.05 -33.59
CA GLN A 28 54.33 -15.17 -34.83
C GLN A 28 53.60 -14.37 -35.93
N LEU A 29 54.17 -13.23 -36.35
CA LEU A 29 53.65 -12.50 -37.52
C LEU A 29 54.11 -13.19 -38.81
N VAL A 30 53.33 -14.15 -39.30
CA VAL A 30 53.49 -14.67 -40.67
C VAL A 30 52.53 -13.92 -41.59
N LYS A 31 53.07 -13.42 -42.70
CA LYS A 31 52.37 -12.72 -43.79
C LYS A 31 51.15 -13.52 -44.27
N VAL A 32 49.94 -13.08 -43.92
CA VAL A 32 48.72 -13.48 -44.62
C VAL A 32 48.32 -12.35 -45.56
N LEU A 33 48.46 -12.61 -46.86
CA LEU A 33 47.77 -11.83 -47.89
C LEU A 33 46.29 -12.23 -47.83
N ASP A 34 45.42 -11.22 -47.93
CA ASP A 34 43.97 -11.26 -48.12
C ASP A 34 43.07 -11.06 -46.88
N ASN A 35 42.53 -9.83 -46.82
CA ASN A 35 41.21 -9.40 -46.37
C ASN A 35 40.44 -10.28 -45.35
N ILE A 36 40.31 -9.79 -44.11
CA ILE A 36 39.04 -9.70 -43.36
C ILE A 36 39.19 -8.52 -42.36
N TYR A 37 38.38 -7.48 -42.58
CA TYR A 37 38.17 -6.38 -41.63
C TYR A 37 37.18 -6.83 -40.56
N ILE A 38 37.54 -6.75 -39.28
CA ILE A 38 36.54 -6.64 -38.20
C ILE A 38 36.48 -5.15 -37.85
N ASN A 39 35.31 -4.57 -38.10
CA ASN A 39 35.00 -3.16 -37.92
C ASN A 39 34.77 -2.84 -36.43
N ILE A 40 35.62 -2.00 -35.84
CA ILE A 40 35.52 -1.55 -34.43
C ILE A 40 34.69 -0.25 -34.33
N ASP A 41 34.21 0.32 -35.44
CA ASP A 41 33.42 1.57 -35.45
C ASP A 41 31.89 1.36 -35.30
N SER A 42 31.44 0.40 -34.48
CA SER A 42 30.00 0.23 -34.18
C SER A 42 29.62 0.43 -32.71
N ILE A 43 30.44 1.17 -31.95
CA ILE A 43 30.05 1.72 -30.65
C ILE A 43 30.09 3.27 -30.69
N GLU A 44 29.52 3.85 -31.74
CA GLU A 44 29.05 5.23 -31.70
C GLU A 44 27.56 5.21 -31.31
N GLY A 45 27.28 5.29 -30.02
CA GLY A 45 25.89 5.33 -29.53
C GLY A 45 25.69 5.65 -28.05
N LEU A 46 26.72 5.56 -27.22
CA LEU A 46 26.64 5.95 -25.81
C LEU A 46 27.94 6.70 -25.48
N GLY A 47 27.85 8.01 -25.28
CA GLY A 47 28.99 8.93 -25.14
C GLY A 47 29.87 8.66 -23.92
N GLN A 48 30.64 7.58 -23.96
CA GLN A 48 31.72 7.29 -23.05
C GLN A 48 33.03 7.13 -23.81
N ASN A 49 34.08 7.70 -23.23
CA ASN A 49 35.45 7.65 -23.71
C ASN A 49 35.84 6.19 -24.04
N PRO A 50 36.33 5.87 -25.26
CA PRO A 50 36.69 4.50 -25.64
C PRO A 50 37.80 3.89 -24.77
N HIS A 51 38.43 4.66 -23.88
CA HIS A 51 39.35 4.16 -22.86
C HIS A 51 38.65 3.56 -21.62
N ALA A 52 37.36 3.80 -21.37
CA ALA A 52 36.67 3.35 -20.15
C ALA A 52 36.39 1.83 -20.09
N ILE A 53 36.38 1.14 -21.24
CA ILE A 53 36.24 -0.32 -21.32
C ILE A 53 37.56 -1.05 -20.98
N PHE A 54 38.70 -0.37 -21.15
CA PHE A 54 40.01 -0.93 -20.81
C PHE A 54 40.38 -0.72 -19.33
N ASP A 55 39.76 0.23 -18.62
CA ASP A 55 39.95 0.46 -17.17
C ASP A 55 39.12 -0.50 -16.28
N THR A 56 38.12 -1.20 -16.84
CA THR A 56 37.22 -2.10 -16.09
C THR A 56 37.52 -3.59 -16.27
N LEU A 57 38.47 -3.93 -17.15
CA LEU A 57 39.12 -5.23 -17.18
C LEU A 57 40.52 -5.04 -16.62
N HIS A 58 40.88 -5.76 -15.56
CA HIS A 58 42.28 -5.94 -15.16
C HIS A 58 42.99 -6.75 -16.28
N LEU A 59 43.20 -6.13 -17.44
CA LEU A 59 44.04 -6.66 -18.49
C LEU A 59 45.48 -6.48 -18.05
N ASP A 60 46.22 -7.58 -18.15
CA ASP A 60 47.61 -7.67 -17.79
C ASP A 60 48.47 -6.56 -18.39
N THR A 61 49.50 -6.19 -17.64
CA THR A 61 50.38 -5.04 -17.90
C THR A 61 50.91 -5.03 -19.34
N LEU A 62 50.61 -3.96 -20.11
CA LEU A 62 50.98 -3.82 -21.52
C LEU A 62 52.47 -3.45 -21.70
N ASP A 63 53.18 -4.20 -22.54
CA ASP A 63 54.50 -3.79 -23.07
C ASP A 63 54.36 -2.99 -24.36
N GLN A 64 55.07 -1.87 -24.46
CA GLN A 64 55.04 -1.00 -25.64
C GLN A 64 56.36 -1.06 -26.42
N ILE A 65 56.30 -1.33 -27.73
CA ILE A 65 57.47 -1.18 -28.63
C ILE A 65 57.27 0.06 -29.51
N GLY A 66 58.08 1.08 -29.27
CA GLY A 66 58.03 2.37 -29.96
C GLY A 66 57.24 3.45 -29.24
N ILE A 67 57.31 4.69 -29.74
CA ILE A 67 56.61 5.84 -29.18
C ILE A 67 55.30 6.06 -29.96
N PRO A 68 54.14 6.22 -29.30
CA PRO A 68 52.86 6.39 -29.98
C PRO A 68 52.88 7.66 -30.83
N ASN A 69 52.30 7.58 -32.03
CA ASN A 69 52.17 8.68 -32.98
C ASN A 69 53.51 9.20 -33.55
N VAL A 70 54.59 8.42 -33.40
CA VAL A 70 55.89 8.73 -33.99
C VAL A 70 56.31 7.59 -34.92
N THR A 71 56.67 7.90 -36.15
CA THR A 71 57.10 6.89 -37.12
C THR A 71 58.56 6.50 -36.86
N PRO A 72 58.89 5.21 -36.63
CA PRO A 72 60.29 4.79 -36.59
C PRO A 72 60.88 5.06 -37.97
N GLY A 73 61.96 5.83 -38.06
CA GLY A 73 62.63 6.07 -39.33
C GLY A 73 63.07 4.77 -40.02
N ASN A 74 63.67 4.87 -41.21
CA ASN A 74 64.11 3.70 -41.99
C ASN A 74 65.07 2.74 -41.23
N GLY A 75 65.61 3.13 -40.08
CA GLY A 75 66.43 2.32 -39.19
C GLY A 75 65.66 1.47 -38.17
N GLY A 76 64.34 1.63 -38.02
CA GLY A 76 63.57 1.05 -36.89
C GLY A 76 63.69 1.88 -35.61
N TRP A 77 62.99 1.45 -34.54
CA TRP A 77 63.23 1.92 -33.17
C TRP A 77 64.55 1.38 -32.62
N THR A 78 65.33 2.25 -31.98
CA THR A 78 66.52 1.86 -31.22
C THR A 78 66.13 0.96 -30.04
N VAL A 79 66.92 -0.10 -29.83
CA VAL A 79 66.85 -1.00 -28.69
C VAL A 79 68.24 -1.03 -28.07
N ASP A 80 68.36 -0.90 -26.75
CA ASP A 80 69.63 -0.71 -26.04
C ASP A 80 70.52 0.42 -26.63
N ASN A 81 71.84 0.32 -26.44
CA ASN A 81 72.80 1.32 -26.94
C ASN A 81 73.31 1.05 -28.37
N ASN A 82 73.08 -0.13 -28.94
CA ASN A 82 73.64 -0.61 -30.21
C ASN A 82 72.64 -1.43 -31.08
N GLY A 83 71.43 -1.72 -30.59
CA GLY A 83 70.42 -2.51 -31.27
C GLY A 83 69.34 -1.70 -31.99
N SER A 84 68.58 -2.39 -32.86
CA SER A 84 67.37 -1.86 -33.47
C SER A 84 66.32 -2.96 -33.70
N THR A 85 65.05 -2.57 -33.66
CA THR A 85 63.90 -3.38 -34.11
C THR A 85 63.98 -3.80 -35.59
N LYS A 86 64.76 -3.13 -36.43
CA LYS A 86 64.82 -3.42 -37.87
C LYS A 86 65.59 -4.70 -38.16
N ASN A 87 64.93 -5.67 -38.83
CA ASN A 87 65.53 -6.94 -39.25
C ASN A 87 66.29 -7.65 -38.11
N SER A 88 65.75 -7.55 -36.90
CA SER A 88 66.31 -8.16 -35.70
C SER A 88 65.25 -9.01 -35.03
N THR A 89 65.70 -10.02 -34.30
CA THR A 89 64.86 -10.70 -33.33
C THR A 89 65.00 -10.00 -31.99
N LEU A 90 63.89 -9.66 -31.33
CA LEU A 90 63.91 -9.08 -29.98
C LEU A 90 63.64 -10.14 -28.93
N ILE A 91 64.48 -10.17 -27.89
CA ILE A 91 64.30 -11.00 -26.70
C ILE A 91 64.34 -10.10 -25.46
N ARG A 92 63.48 -10.37 -24.48
CA ARG A 92 63.45 -9.62 -23.21
C ARG A 92 64.71 -9.91 -22.38
N ASN A 93 65.30 -8.88 -21.77
CA ASN A 93 66.49 -9.02 -20.92
C ASN A 93 66.20 -9.86 -19.66
N TYR A 94 67.18 -10.66 -19.24
CA TYR A 94 67.09 -11.45 -18.01
C TYR A 94 66.85 -10.55 -16.77
N GLY A 95 65.83 -10.88 -15.97
CA GLY A 95 65.47 -10.14 -14.75
C GLY A 95 64.41 -9.06 -14.93
N VAL A 96 63.86 -8.86 -16.13
CA VAL A 96 62.72 -7.98 -16.34
C VAL A 96 61.41 -8.75 -16.12
N SER A 97 60.71 -8.43 -15.03
CA SER A 97 59.55 -9.21 -14.56
C SER A 97 58.18 -8.53 -14.75
N SER A 98 58.12 -7.32 -15.32
CA SER A 98 56.87 -6.61 -15.60
C SER A 98 56.92 -5.88 -16.95
N GLY A 99 55.74 -5.63 -17.54
CA GLY A 99 55.61 -4.81 -18.75
C GLY A 99 55.98 -3.35 -18.51
N GLN A 100 56.37 -2.64 -19.58
CA GLN A 100 56.73 -1.22 -19.59
C GLN A 100 56.02 -0.50 -20.74
N SER A 101 55.21 0.49 -20.38
CA SER A 101 54.41 1.28 -21.33
C SER A 101 55.17 2.49 -21.92
N ASP A 102 56.26 2.92 -21.28
CA ASP A 102 57.14 3.97 -21.82
C ASP A 102 58.33 3.37 -22.57
N TRP A 103 58.36 3.53 -23.90
CA TRP A 103 59.44 3.01 -24.73
C TRP A 103 60.80 3.63 -24.45
N ASP A 104 60.87 4.87 -23.94
CA ASP A 104 62.16 5.47 -23.59
C ASP A 104 62.83 4.77 -22.40
N CYS A 105 62.03 4.16 -21.53
CA CYS A 105 62.50 3.24 -20.50
C CYS A 105 62.61 1.79 -21.04
N GLY A 106 61.59 1.34 -21.77
CA GLY A 106 61.43 -0.03 -22.26
C GLY A 106 62.54 -0.46 -23.22
N LYS A 107 63.12 0.43 -24.01
CA LYS A 107 64.18 0.10 -24.97
C LYS A 107 65.42 -0.56 -24.34
N TYR A 108 65.66 -0.38 -23.04
CA TYR A 108 66.78 -1.01 -22.31
C TYR A 108 66.42 -2.37 -21.69
N GLN A 109 65.18 -2.82 -21.83
CA GLN A 109 64.67 -4.10 -21.31
C GLN A 109 64.63 -5.21 -22.36
N TRP A 110 65.15 -4.94 -23.55
CA TRP A 110 65.22 -5.87 -24.67
C TRP A 110 66.66 -5.98 -25.17
N GLN A 111 66.99 -7.14 -25.70
CA GLN A 111 68.22 -7.44 -26.44
C GLN A 111 67.86 -7.72 -27.90
N THR A 112 68.69 -7.22 -28.82
CA THR A 112 68.56 -7.52 -30.25
C THR A 112 69.48 -8.66 -30.67
N LEU A 113 68.92 -9.65 -31.34
CA LEU A 113 69.64 -10.72 -32.03
C LEU A 113 69.45 -10.61 -33.55
N ALA A 114 70.24 -11.38 -34.31
CA ALA A 114 70.08 -11.50 -35.76
C ALA A 114 68.63 -11.88 -36.15
N GLN A 115 68.21 -11.48 -37.36
CA GLN A 115 66.92 -11.87 -37.91
C GLN A 115 66.73 -13.39 -37.86
N ASP A 116 65.51 -13.83 -37.53
CA ASP A 116 65.09 -15.23 -37.47
C ASP A 116 65.90 -16.09 -36.47
N ASN A 117 66.49 -15.46 -35.46
CA ASN A 117 67.23 -16.15 -34.40
C ASN A 117 66.27 -16.65 -33.30
N VAL A 118 66.09 -17.97 -33.22
CA VAL A 118 65.22 -18.63 -32.22
C VAL A 118 65.99 -19.18 -31.02
N THR A 119 67.26 -18.80 -30.87
CA THR A 119 68.07 -19.18 -29.69
C THR A 119 67.40 -18.53 -28.47
N ASP A 120 67.18 -19.31 -27.41
CA ASP A 120 66.53 -18.90 -26.15
C ASP A 120 65.00 -18.73 -26.20
N LEU A 121 64.36 -19.15 -27.30
CA LEU A 121 62.91 -19.28 -27.37
C LEU A 121 62.42 -20.25 -26.28
N GLY A 122 61.64 -19.73 -25.33
CA GLY A 122 61.11 -20.49 -24.19
C GLY A 122 61.95 -20.44 -22.91
N GLN A 123 62.97 -19.57 -22.83
CA GLN A 123 63.85 -19.46 -21.65
C GLN A 123 63.53 -18.28 -20.70
N HIS A 124 62.47 -17.51 -20.96
CA HIS A 124 62.03 -16.43 -20.06
C HIS A 124 61.12 -16.97 -18.95
N GLN A 125 61.42 -16.64 -17.69
CA GLN A 125 60.55 -16.94 -16.54
C GLN A 125 59.79 -15.67 -16.15
N ASN A 126 58.47 -15.67 -16.22
CA ASN A 126 57.66 -14.68 -15.51
C ASN A 126 57.82 -14.98 -14.01
N VAL A 127 58.34 -14.02 -13.24
CA VAL A 127 58.50 -14.15 -11.77
C VAL A 127 57.19 -13.81 -11.03
N CYS A 128 56.05 -14.00 -11.69
CA CYS A 128 54.78 -14.30 -11.04
C CYS A 128 54.69 -15.82 -10.80
N GLU A 129 55.68 -16.41 -10.12
CA GLU A 129 55.30 -17.48 -9.19
C GLU A 129 54.36 -16.80 -8.20
N GLN A 130 53.13 -17.31 -8.07
CA GLN A 130 52.31 -17.03 -6.91
C GLN A 130 53.22 -17.17 -5.68
N LEU A 131 53.57 -16.04 -5.06
CA LEU A 131 53.60 -16.04 -3.61
C LEU A 131 52.28 -16.71 -3.22
N LEU A 132 52.34 -17.72 -2.37
CA LEU A 132 51.15 -18.30 -1.74
C LEU A 132 50.44 -17.16 -1.00
N THR A 133 49.65 -16.34 -1.70
CA THR A 133 49.00 -15.20 -1.08
C THR A 133 47.90 -15.78 -0.21
N ASN A 134 47.97 -15.45 1.06
CA ASN A 134 46.89 -15.69 1.99
C ASN A 134 46.10 -14.39 2.02
N ASP A 135 44.95 -14.37 1.34
CA ASP A 135 44.04 -13.22 1.35
C ASP A 135 42.76 -13.56 2.12
N ILE A 136 42.14 -12.54 2.69
CA ILE A 136 40.89 -12.65 3.43
C ILE A 136 39.86 -11.63 2.95
N SER A 137 38.59 -12.00 2.99
CA SER A 137 37.49 -11.10 2.69
C SER A 137 36.41 -11.14 3.76
N PHE A 138 35.86 -9.96 4.06
CA PHE A 138 34.71 -9.76 4.93
C PHE A 138 33.53 -9.23 4.11
N SER A 139 32.32 -9.72 4.40
CA SER A 139 31.10 -9.28 3.73
C SER A 139 29.89 -9.34 4.67
N PHE A 140 28.77 -8.75 4.28
CA PHE A 140 27.50 -8.87 5.00
C PHE A 140 26.57 -9.90 4.37
N SER A 141 25.79 -10.60 5.19
CA SER A 141 24.73 -11.52 4.73
C SER A 141 23.54 -11.56 5.70
N ASN A 142 22.45 -12.21 5.27
CA ASN A 142 21.25 -12.46 6.07
C ASN A 142 20.65 -11.22 6.79
N PRO A 143 20.50 -10.05 6.13
CA PRO A 143 19.87 -8.90 6.78
C PRO A 143 18.40 -9.20 7.09
N THR A 144 17.97 -8.90 8.31
CA THR A 144 16.60 -9.14 8.76
C THR A 144 16.19 -8.16 9.84
N GLU A 145 14.89 -7.90 9.95
CA GLU A 145 14.32 -7.07 11.03
C GLU A 145 13.61 -7.97 12.04
N THR A 146 13.91 -7.78 13.33
CA THR A 146 13.29 -8.54 14.43
C THR A 146 12.77 -7.62 15.53
N GLY A 147 12.01 -8.17 16.48
CA GLY A 147 11.42 -7.41 17.58
C GLY A 147 10.20 -6.59 17.19
N THR A 148 9.56 -5.98 18.20
CA THR A 148 8.33 -5.17 18.02
C THR A 148 8.46 -3.83 18.75
N ASN A 149 9.00 -3.85 19.97
CA ASN A 149 9.36 -2.65 20.74
C ASN A 149 10.25 -3.08 21.93
N PRO A 150 11.58 -2.93 21.86
CA PRO A 150 12.36 -2.35 20.75
C PRO A 150 12.39 -3.26 19.50
N LYS A 151 12.79 -2.67 18.36
CA LYS A 151 12.96 -3.34 17.07
C LYS A 151 14.44 -3.34 16.68
N TYR A 152 14.88 -4.34 15.94
CA TYR A 152 16.28 -4.56 15.62
C TYR A 152 16.50 -4.82 14.14
N PHE A 153 17.62 -4.34 13.61
CA PHE A 153 18.19 -4.77 12.34
C PHE A 153 19.36 -5.72 12.64
N GLU A 154 19.25 -6.93 12.13
CA GLU A 154 20.19 -8.02 12.36
C GLU A 154 20.83 -8.44 11.05
N PHE A 155 22.13 -8.74 11.07
CA PHE A 155 22.87 -9.24 9.92
C PHE A 155 24.11 -10.02 10.36
N ASP A 156 24.65 -10.81 9.44
CA ASP A 156 25.85 -11.59 9.66
C ASP A 156 27.06 -10.93 9.00
N VAL A 157 28.19 -10.89 9.72
CA VAL A 157 29.51 -10.63 9.14
C VAL A 157 30.11 -11.98 8.72
N ILE A 158 30.37 -12.13 7.44
CA ILE A 158 30.89 -13.34 6.82
C ILE A 158 32.39 -13.18 6.57
N VAL A 159 33.16 -14.22 6.86
CA VAL A 159 34.60 -14.32 6.58
C VAL A 159 34.87 -15.43 5.57
N GLN A 160 35.80 -15.18 4.64
CA GLN A 160 36.23 -16.14 3.62
C GLN A 160 37.70 -15.90 3.29
N ALA A 161 38.46 -16.97 3.06
CA ALA A 161 39.84 -16.89 2.60
C ALA A 161 39.94 -17.29 1.13
N ASN A 162 40.99 -16.84 0.43
CA ASN A 162 41.24 -17.22 -0.97
C ASN A 162 41.75 -18.67 -1.12
N ASN A 163 42.18 -19.30 -0.03
CA ASN A 163 42.68 -20.66 0.04
C ASN A 163 42.20 -21.37 1.32
N SER A 164 42.73 -22.55 1.63
CA SER A 164 42.36 -23.33 2.84
C SER A 164 43.57 -23.67 3.71
N SER A 165 44.57 -22.79 3.73
CA SER A 165 45.82 -22.97 4.49
C SER A 165 45.95 -22.10 5.73
N THR A 166 44.93 -21.31 6.07
CA THR A 166 45.01 -20.35 7.19
C THR A 166 43.95 -20.58 8.26
N TYR A 167 44.37 -20.48 9.51
CA TYR A 167 43.49 -20.46 10.68
C TYR A 167 43.29 -19.01 11.12
N PHE A 168 42.03 -18.58 11.25
CA PHE A 168 41.70 -17.20 11.58
C PHE A 168 42.15 -16.84 13.00
N ASP A 169 42.92 -15.77 13.13
CA ASP A 169 43.47 -15.32 14.39
C ASP A 169 42.86 -14.01 14.88
N ASN A 170 42.93 -12.93 14.10
CA ASN A 170 42.44 -11.61 14.54
C ASN A 170 41.94 -10.76 13.36
N CYS A 171 41.02 -9.84 13.65
CA CYS A 171 40.67 -8.73 12.79
C CYS A 171 40.17 -7.54 13.63
N VAL A 172 40.27 -6.34 13.06
CA VAL A 172 39.57 -5.15 13.58
C VAL A 172 38.70 -4.58 12.48
N LEU A 173 37.38 -4.64 12.66
CA LEU A 173 36.40 -4.17 11.69
C LEU A 173 35.84 -2.82 12.14
N TYR A 174 35.63 -1.90 11.19
CA TYR A 174 34.95 -0.63 11.43
C TYR A 174 33.67 -0.62 10.62
N LEU A 175 32.54 -0.44 11.28
CA LEU A 175 31.23 -0.40 10.65
C LEU A 175 30.69 1.03 10.71
N LEU A 176 30.56 1.65 9.54
CA LEU A 176 29.76 2.86 9.35
C LEU A 176 28.28 2.48 9.39
N TYR A 177 27.43 3.34 9.93
CA TYR A 177 25.98 3.15 9.92
C TYR A 177 25.23 4.50 9.83
N ASN A 178 23.96 4.46 9.43
CA ASN A 178 23.10 5.65 9.41
C ASN A 178 22.65 6.03 10.84
N THR A 179 23.11 7.18 11.33
CA THR A 179 22.72 7.68 12.67
C THR A 179 21.26 8.10 12.77
N ASN A 180 20.61 8.46 11.65
CA ASN A 180 19.17 8.69 11.66
C ASN A 180 18.41 7.39 11.93
N ALA A 181 18.87 6.26 11.38
CA ALA A 181 18.25 4.96 11.56
C ALA A 181 18.48 4.39 12.97
N PHE A 182 19.73 4.41 13.45
CA PHE A 182 20.15 3.65 14.63
C PHE A 182 20.51 4.52 15.85
N GLY A 183 20.51 5.84 15.72
CA GLY A 183 21.02 6.78 16.72
C GLY A 183 22.53 6.97 16.62
N GLU A 184 23.08 7.84 17.47
CA GLU A 184 24.53 8.06 17.56
C GLU A 184 25.16 7.17 18.63
N SER A 185 26.43 6.78 18.44
CA SER A 185 27.25 6.06 19.44
C SER A 185 26.55 4.83 20.04
N ILE A 186 26.18 3.88 19.17
CA ILE A 186 25.35 2.72 19.50
C ILE A 186 25.98 1.78 20.53
N VAL A 187 27.32 1.75 20.64
CA VAL A 187 28.01 0.94 21.67
C VAL A 187 27.83 1.59 23.04
N PHE A 188 28.15 2.88 23.16
CA PHE A 188 27.99 3.64 24.41
C PHE A 188 26.55 3.61 24.93
N ASN A 189 25.57 3.66 24.02
CA ASN A 189 24.15 3.64 24.35
C ASN A 189 23.58 2.23 24.58
N ASN A 190 24.39 1.17 24.48
CA ASN A 190 23.97 -0.24 24.60
C ASN A 190 22.85 -0.63 23.63
N THR A 191 22.82 -0.05 22.43
CA THR A 191 21.83 -0.35 21.38
C THR A 191 22.34 -1.33 20.33
N VAL A 192 23.55 -1.89 20.52
CA VAL A 192 24.10 -2.96 19.68
C VAL A 192 24.52 -4.15 20.54
N THR A 193 24.34 -5.36 20.01
CA THR A 193 24.83 -6.60 20.60
C THR A 193 25.40 -7.49 19.52
N ILE A 194 26.51 -8.16 19.81
CA ILE A 194 27.22 -8.99 18.85
C ILE A 194 27.39 -10.38 19.41
N THR A 195 27.17 -11.40 18.59
CA THR A 195 27.37 -12.80 18.99
C THR A 195 28.29 -13.52 18.02
N ARG A 196 28.96 -14.57 18.50
CA ARG A 196 29.89 -15.35 17.70
C ARG A 196 29.14 -16.23 16.71
N GLY A 197 29.63 -16.32 15.48
CA GLY A 197 29.19 -17.33 14.54
C GLY A 197 29.50 -18.74 15.04
N ALA A 198 28.75 -19.73 14.57
CA ALA A 198 28.79 -21.10 15.10
C ALA A 198 30.21 -21.71 15.13
N ASN A 199 30.99 -21.50 14.07
CA ASN A 199 32.35 -22.03 13.95
C ASN A 199 33.38 -21.27 14.80
N PHE A 200 33.01 -20.11 15.35
CA PHE A 200 33.87 -19.29 16.21
C PHE A 200 33.39 -19.28 17.66
N ASN A 201 32.32 -20.02 17.98
CA ASN A 201 31.75 -20.10 19.32
C ASN A 201 32.51 -21.09 20.20
N SER A 202 33.76 -20.76 20.54
CA SER A 202 34.63 -21.54 21.42
C SER A 202 35.41 -20.63 22.36
N ALA A 203 36.00 -21.20 23.42
CA ALA A 203 36.88 -20.48 24.33
C ALA A 203 38.20 -20.00 23.68
N THR A 204 38.48 -20.37 22.42
CA THR A 204 39.63 -19.85 21.67
C THR A 204 39.45 -18.37 21.32
N TYR A 205 38.21 -17.92 21.12
CA TYR A 205 37.91 -16.56 20.70
C TYR A 205 37.32 -15.74 21.86
N ILE A 206 37.69 -14.46 21.92
CA ILE A 206 37.16 -13.52 22.92
C ILE A 206 35.64 -13.32 22.76
N ASP A 207 35.00 -12.83 23.82
CA ASP A 207 33.65 -12.27 23.68
C ASP A 207 33.71 -11.02 22.80
N PRO A 208 32.99 -10.96 21.66
CA PRO A 208 33.03 -9.81 20.76
C PRO A 208 32.54 -8.51 21.41
N ASN A 209 31.77 -8.56 22.51
CA ASN A 209 31.28 -7.36 23.18
C ASN A 209 32.29 -6.77 24.18
N LEU A 210 33.43 -7.42 24.45
CA LEU A 210 34.35 -6.99 25.50
C LEU A 210 35.14 -5.72 25.16
N TYR A 211 35.47 -5.55 23.87
CA TYR A 211 36.38 -4.48 23.40
C TYR A 211 35.79 -3.63 22.27
N ILE A 212 34.49 -3.75 22.00
CA ILE A 212 33.79 -2.86 21.07
C ILE A 212 33.78 -1.43 21.62
N ALA A 213 33.85 -0.46 20.71
CA ALA A 213 33.82 0.95 21.05
C ALA A 213 33.25 1.77 19.90
N ASP A 214 32.73 2.96 20.19
CA ASP A 214 32.43 3.97 19.17
C ASP A 214 33.70 4.78 18.88
N ASP A 215 34.16 4.74 17.63
CA ASP A 215 35.31 5.54 17.17
C ASP A 215 34.85 6.93 16.66
N SER A 216 33.59 7.05 16.27
CA SER A 216 32.87 8.31 16.04
C SER A 216 31.39 8.14 16.37
N THR A 217 30.58 9.19 16.21
CA THR A 217 29.12 9.10 16.43
C THR A 217 28.40 8.15 15.47
N SER A 218 29.02 7.79 14.34
CA SER A 218 28.42 6.94 13.29
C SER A 218 29.27 5.72 12.93
N VAL A 219 30.37 5.49 13.65
CA VAL A 219 31.32 4.41 13.35
C VAL A 219 31.64 3.64 14.61
N MET A 220 31.31 2.35 14.59
CA MET A 220 31.68 1.42 15.66
C MET A 220 32.91 0.60 15.26
N ARG A 221 33.83 0.43 16.19
CA ARG A 221 34.98 -0.46 16.11
C ARG A 221 34.65 -1.81 16.73
N LEU A 222 34.95 -2.87 15.99
CA LEU A 222 34.67 -4.26 16.30
C LEU A 222 35.95 -5.12 16.20
N PRO A 223 36.77 -5.15 17.26
CA PRO A 223 37.90 -6.07 17.34
C PRO A 223 37.39 -7.49 17.67
N PHE A 224 37.85 -8.48 16.92
CA PHE A 224 37.51 -9.88 17.16
C PHE A 224 38.67 -10.79 16.82
N GLY A 225 38.96 -11.75 17.70
CA GLY A 225 40.07 -12.65 17.50
C GLY A 225 40.33 -13.58 18.67
N THR A 226 41.47 -14.25 18.62
CA THR A 226 41.91 -15.22 19.60
C THR A 226 42.12 -14.57 20.98
N ASP A 227 41.67 -15.26 22.03
CA ASP A 227 41.94 -14.86 23.41
C ASP A 227 43.40 -15.15 23.77
N ILE A 228 44.25 -14.12 23.77
CA ILE A 228 45.69 -14.24 24.04
C ILE A 228 46.02 -14.71 25.47
N TYR A 229 45.06 -14.68 26.39
CA TYR A 229 45.22 -15.15 27.77
C TYR A 229 44.77 -16.61 27.96
N GLY A 230 44.29 -17.26 26.90
CA GLY A 230 43.92 -18.67 26.92
C GLY A 230 45.11 -19.58 27.25
N THR A 231 44.82 -20.78 27.77
CA THR A 231 45.84 -21.81 28.04
C THR A 231 45.99 -22.83 26.91
N SER A 232 45.06 -22.82 25.94
CA SER A 232 45.07 -23.68 24.75
C SER A 232 44.17 -23.08 23.66
N TRP A 233 44.62 -23.13 22.41
CA TRP A 233 43.88 -22.59 21.27
C TRP A 233 43.54 -23.68 20.26
N ASN A 234 42.37 -23.56 19.66
CA ASN A 234 41.94 -24.37 18.52
C ASN A 234 41.19 -23.45 17.56
N ARG A 235 41.97 -22.66 16.82
CA ARG A 235 41.43 -21.69 15.85
C ARG A 235 40.69 -22.39 14.73
N THR A 236 39.75 -21.66 14.16
CA THR A 236 38.91 -22.10 13.06
C THR A 236 39.65 -21.96 11.74
N LEU A 237 39.71 -23.04 10.96
CA LEU A 237 40.23 -23.01 9.60
C LEU A 237 39.27 -22.20 8.74
N VAL A 238 39.76 -21.13 8.11
CA VAL A 238 38.98 -20.37 7.13
C VAL A 238 39.37 -20.85 5.75
N THR A 239 38.36 -21.12 4.93
CA THR A 239 38.51 -21.71 3.60
C THR A 239 37.91 -20.82 2.54
N THR A 240 37.90 -21.30 1.31
CA THR A 240 37.16 -20.69 0.18
C THR A 240 35.65 -20.78 0.35
N THR A 241 35.13 -21.47 1.37
CA THR A 241 33.70 -21.47 1.70
C THR A 241 33.42 -20.36 2.72
N PRO A 242 32.45 -19.46 2.45
CA PRO A 242 32.10 -18.39 3.39
C PRO A 242 31.57 -18.94 4.72
N ASN A 243 31.98 -18.33 5.84
CA ASN A 243 31.57 -18.69 7.19
C ASN A 243 31.05 -17.46 7.95
N THR A 244 29.98 -17.60 8.72
CA THR A 244 29.55 -16.54 9.64
C THR A 244 30.59 -16.37 10.75
N LEU A 245 31.23 -15.21 10.79
CA LEU A 245 32.17 -14.80 11.83
C LEU A 245 31.43 -14.27 13.05
N LEU A 246 30.54 -13.30 12.82
CA LEU A 246 29.77 -12.61 13.84
C LEU A 246 28.33 -12.40 13.37
N HIS A 247 27.42 -12.38 14.31
CA HIS A 247 26.04 -11.93 14.10
C HIS A 247 25.84 -10.63 14.87
N VAL A 248 25.45 -9.56 14.17
CA VAL A 248 25.32 -8.20 14.69
C VAL A 248 23.84 -7.86 14.78
N LYS A 249 23.42 -7.32 15.92
CA LYS A 249 22.06 -6.90 16.21
C LYS A 249 22.05 -5.46 16.69
N ILE A 250 21.47 -4.55 15.90
CA ILE A 250 21.41 -3.10 16.19
C ILE A 250 19.95 -2.70 16.41
N GLU A 251 19.64 -1.97 17.47
CA GLU A 251 18.31 -1.41 17.72
C GLU A 251 18.00 -0.29 16.72
N ILE A 252 16.81 -0.36 16.10
CA ILE A 252 16.31 0.64 15.17
C ILE A 252 15.66 1.76 15.99
N GLN A 253 16.20 2.98 15.91
CA GLN A 253 15.61 4.15 16.55
C GLN A 253 14.52 4.79 15.69
N ASN A 254 14.77 4.96 14.39
CA ASN A 254 13.79 5.54 13.46
C ASN A 254 13.55 4.62 12.26
N CYS A 255 12.27 4.32 12.03
CA CYS A 255 11.79 3.62 10.84
C CYS A 255 11.69 4.58 9.63
N ASN A 256 11.61 4.02 8.41
CA ASN A 256 11.65 4.73 7.12
C ASN A 256 13.01 5.39 6.79
N GLU A 257 14.07 4.96 7.47
CA GLU A 257 15.45 5.31 7.16
C GLU A 257 16.14 4.13 6.47
N TYR A 258 17.22 4.39 5.71
CA TYR A 258 18.04 3.32 5.13
C TYR A 258 19.17 2.93 6.09
N SER A 259 19.53 1.65 6.14
CA SER A 259 20.59 1.15 7.04
C SER A 259 21.95 1.79 6.79
N LEU A 260 22.35 1.96 5.53
CA LEU A 260 23.65 2.49 5.08
C LEU A 260 24.84 1.94 5.89
N ILE A 261 24.87 0.61 6.07
CA ILE A 261 25.96 -0.05 6.80
C ILE A 261 27.04 -0.46 5.80
N SER A 262 28.27 -0.03 6.06
CA SER A 262 29.44 -0.37 5.24
C SER A 262 30.69 -0.54 6.09
N PHE A 263 31.69 -1.21 5.53
CA PHE A 263 33.02 -1.27 6.14
C PHE A 263 33.80 0.02 5.84
N ILE A 264 34.62 0.44 6.80
CA ILE A 264 35.66 1.46 6.58
C ILE A 264 37.02 0.78 6.74
N ASP A 265 37.94 0.95 5.79
CA ASP A 265 39.28 0.32 5.82
C ASP A 265 40.37 1.20 6.46
N THR A 266 40.03 2.39 6.95
CA THR A 266 40.98 3.23 7.69
C THR A 266 40.40 3.66 9.03
N ASN A 267 41.25 3.70 10.05
CA ASN A 267 40.87 4.30 11.33
C ASN A 267 40.86 5.83 11.23
N ALA A 268 40.42 6.51 12.31
CA ALA A 268 40.37 7.98 12.37
C ALA A 268 41.74 8.68 12.17
N SER A 269 42.86 7.96 12.30
CA SER A 269 44.22 8.46 12.05
C SER A 269 44.75 8.11 10.64
N GLY A 270 43.92 7.51 9.78
CA GLY A 270 44.29 7.13 8.41
C GLY A 270 45.13 5.86 8.30
N LEU A 271 45.25 5.05 9.36
CA LEU A 271 45.96 3.77 9.30
C LEU A 271 45.06 2.69 8.67
N PRO A 272 45.57 1.90 7.70
CA PRO A 272 44.81 0.84 7.07
C PRO A 272 44.55 -0.30 8.05
N LEU A 273 43.30 -0.80 8.11
CA LEU A 273 42.90 -1.82 9.09
C LEU A 273 43.31 -3.23 8.67
N SER A 274 43.58 -3.44 7.38
CA SER A 274 44.09 -4.69 6.82
C SER A 274 45.32 -5.24 7.56
N MET A 275 46.13 -4.39 8.21
CA MET A 275 47.28 -4.82 9.01
C MET A 275 46.91 -5.60 10.28
N PHE A 276 45.65 -5.55 10.71
CA PHE A 276 45.13 -6.27 11.87
C PHE A 276 44.39 -7.55 11.49
N SER A 277 44.31 -7.89 10.20
CA SER A 277 43.81 -9.18 9.73
C SER A 277 44.91 -10.21 9.84
N LEU A 278 44.83 -11.06 10.85
CA LEU A 278 45.88 -12.01 11.22
C LEU A 278 45.44 -13.46 11.06
N TYR A 279 46.42 -14.32 10.78
CA TYR A 279 46.25 -15.77 10.74
C TYR A 279 47.39 -16.53 11.41
N SER A 280 47.12 -17.80 11.64
CA SER A 280 48.10 -18.81 12.03
C SER A 280 48.11 -19.97 11.03
N LEU A 281 49.26 -20.65 10.92
CA LEU A 281 49.44 -21.83 10.07
C LEU A 281 48.93 -23.12 10.75
N ASN A 282 48.85 -23.15 12.09
CA ASN A 282 48.27 -24.27 12.83
C ASN A 282 47.23 -23.78 13.84
N ALA A 283 46.15 -24.55 14.02
CA ALA A 283 45.07 -24.20 14.94
C ALA A 283 45.52 -23.87 16.38
N SER A 284 46.63 -24.49 16.83
CA SER A 284 47.11 -24.45 18.21
C SER A 284 48.33 -23.55 18.48
N ASP A 285 48.82 -22.80 17.48
CA ASP A 285 49.99 -21.92 17.68
C ASP A 285 49.73 -20.88 18.78
N ASP A 286 50.75 -20.54 19.58
CA ASP A 286 50.60 -19.53 20.64
C ASP A 286 50.51 -18.12 20.03
N PRO A 287 49.36 -17.40 20.17
CA PRO A 287 49.18 -16.05 19.63
C PRO A 287 50.21 -15.04 20.14
N ASN A 288 50.85 -15.29 21.29
CA ASN A 288 51.84 -14.39 21.85
C ASN A 288 53.21 -14.49 21.16
N THR A 289 53.41 -15.48 20.28
CA THR A 289 54.73 -15.79 19.71
C THR A 289 54.79 -15.70 18.18
N ILE A 290 53.66 -15.83 17.48
CA ILE A 290 53.59 -15.87 16.01
C ILE A 290 52.51 -14.90 15.54
N TRP A 291 52.87 -14.02 14.59
CA TRP A 291 52.00 -13.01 14.01
C TRP A 291 52.13 -13.06 12.48
N ASN A 292 51.18 -13.69 11.78
CA ASN A 292 51.13 -13.61 10.31
C ASN A 292 49.97 -12.71 9.91
N VAL A 293 50.24 -11.75 9.04
CA VAL A 293 49.24 -10.83 8.48
C VAL A 293 48.80 -11.38 7.13
N TYR A 294 47.50 -11.38 6.84
CA TYR A 294 47.01 -11.67 5.49
C TYR A 294 47.61 -10.67 4.49
N ASP A 295 47.95 -11.12 3.29
CA ASP A 295 48.58 -10.29 2.27
C ASP A 295 47.62 -9.19 1.79
N ASN A 296 46.35 -9.54 1.59
CA ASN A 296 45.28 -8.59 1.30
C ASN A 296 44.04 -8.86 2.17
N THR A 297 43.35 -7.78 2.54
CA THR A 297 42.03 -7.81 3.17
C THR A 297 41.04 -7.09 2.28
N PHE A 298 39.93 -7.76 1.96
CA PHE A 298 38.85 -7.21 1.14
C PHE A 298 37.58 -6.99 1.97
N TYR A 299 36.92 -5.86 1.78
CA TYR A 299 35.60 -5.59 2.34
C TYR A 299 34.59 -5.52 1.21
N LEU A 300 33.59 -6.40 1.24
CA LEU A 300 32.67 -6.61 0.13
C LEU A 300 31.23 -6.31 0.52
N ASN A 301 30.55 -5.59 -0.37
CA ASN A 301 29.14 -5.20 -0.29
C ASN A 301 28.79 -4.28 0.91
N ASP A 302 27.76 -3.48 0.70
CA ASP A 302 27.15 -2.64 1.73
C ASP A 302 25.71 -3.09 1.98
N LEU A 303 25.19 -2.82 3.17
CA LEU A 303 23.77 -2.99 3.47
C LEU A 303 23.06 -1.65 3.32
N ASN A 304 22.23 -1.54 2.28
CA ASN A 304 21.39 -0.38 2.00
C ASN A 304 19.91 -0.79 1.93
N GLN A 305 19.34 -1.17 3.07
CA GLN A 305 17.95 -1.61 3.20
C GLN A 305 17.10 -0.53 3.87
N GLU A 306 15.94 -0.23 3.29
CA GLU A 306 14.92 0.59 3.94
C GLU A 306 14.37 -0.16 5.16
N LEU A 307 14.46 0.46 6.34
CA LEU A 307 14.05 -0.11 7.60
C LEU A 307 12.58 0.14 7.86
N CYS A 308 11.86 -0.91 8.27
CA CYS A 308 10.43 -0.85 8.57
C CYS A 308 9.58 -0.29 7.41
N PRO A 309 9.72 -0.78 6.17
CA PRO A 309 9.07 -0.17 5.00
C PRO A 309 7.58 0.04 5.23
N PRO A 310 6.99 1.14 4.74
CA PRO A 310 5.62 1.50 5.08
C PRO A 310 4.60 0.49 4.56
N PRO A 311 3.43 0.35 5.22
CA PRO A 311 2.30 -0.39 4.69
C PRO A 311 1.91 0.07 3.28
N ILE A 312 1.69 -0.85 2.36
CA ILE A 312 1.22 -0.54 0.99
C ILE A 312 -0.10 -1.26 0.78
N ILE A 313 -1.17 -0.52 0.52
CA ILE A 313 -2.45 -1.11 0.11
C ILE A 313 -2.46 -1.21 -1.42
N THR A 314 -2.65 -2.43 -1.93
CA THR A 314 -2.72 -2.70 -3.38
C THR A 314 -4.15 -2.91 -3.86
N ASN A 315 -5.06 -3.35 -2.99
CA ASN A 315 -6.45 -3.59 -3.34
C ASN A 315 -7.37 -3.52 -2.12
N MET A 316 -8.63 -3.13 -2.33
CA MET A 316 -9.69 -3.16 -1.31
C MET A 316 -10.99 -3.68 -1.91
N LEU A 317 -11.56 -4.71 -1.29
CA LEU A 317 -12.76 -5.39 -1.79
C LEU A 317 -13.78 -5.68 -0.67
N PRO A 318 -15.06 -5.39 -0.90
CA PRO A 318 -15.56 -4.45 -1.91
C PRO A 318 -15.17 -3.00 -1.54
N ASN A 319 -14.98 -2.13 -2.54
CA ASN A 319 -14.71 -0.71 -2.30
C ASN A 319 -15.99 0.11 -2.05
N SER A 320 -17.17 -0.41 -2.42
CA SER A 320 -18.47 0.06 -1.94
C SER A 320 -19.04 -0.98 -0.97
N ILE A 321 -19.30 -0.54 0.26
CA ILE A 321 -19.66 -1.39 1.38
C ILE A 321 -20.76 -0.74 2.21
N THR A 322 -21.28 -1.48 3.19
CA THR A 322 -22.27 -0.99 4.15
C THR A 322 -21.71 -1.15 5.55
N SER A 323 -22.02 -0.24 6.47
CA SER A 323 -21.55 -0.31 7.85
C SER A 323 -22.64 -0.87 8.77
N GLY A 324 -22.21 -1.59 9.81
CA GLY A 324 -23.09 -2.19 10.81
C GLY A 324 -24.03 -3.29 10.30
N THR A 325 -23.71 -3.87 9.15
CA THR A 325 -24.42 -5.01 8.53
C THR A 325 -23.64 -6.32 8.66
N ASN A 326 -22.54 -6.34 9.41
CA ASN A 326 -21.51 -7.39 9.40
C ASN A 326 -20.78 -7.55 8.04
N SER A 327 -20.83 -6.53 7.18
CA SER A 327 -20.04 -6.52 5.93
C SER A 327 -18.55 -6.52 6.21
N VAL A 328 -17.81 -7.32 5.45
CA VAL A 328 -16.38 -7.50 5.61
C VAL A 328 -15.62 -6.78 4.49
N LEU A 329 -14.81 -5.80 4.87
CA LEU A 329 -13.81 -5.17 4.03
C LEU A 329 -12.54 -6.03 4.04
N THR A 330 -12.10 -6.46 2.86
CA THR A 330 -10.81 -7.14 2.67
C THR A 330 -9.81 -6.17 2.07
N ILE A 331 -8.74 -5.87 2.81
CA ILE A 331 -7.65 -4.98 2.40
C ILE A 331 -6.45 -5.84 2.10
N GLN A 332 -5.93 -5.76 0.88
CA GLN A 332 -4.77 -6.52 0.43
C GLN A 332 -3.60 -5.59 0.15
N GLY A 333 -2.39 -6.10 0.39
CA GLY A 333 -1.19 -5.28 0.28
C GLY A 333 0.07 -5.97 0.77
N SER A 334 1.01 -5.17 1.26
CA SER A 334 2.26 -5.63 1.87
C SER A 334 2.64 -4.75 3.06
N ASN A 335 3.54 -5.27 3.89
CA ASN A 335 4.11 -4.58 5.05
C ASN A 335 3.08 -4.21 6.14
N PHE A 336 1.97 -4.95 6.24
CA PHE A 336 0.98 -4.74 7.31
C PHE A 336 1.42 -5.30 8.66
N GLY A 337 2.47 -6.14 8.67
CA GLY A 337 2.91 -6.89 9.85
C GLY A 337 2.19 -8.23 9.99
N ASN A 338 2.91 -9.26 10.47
CA ASN A 338 2.41 -10.64 10.54
C ASN A 338 1.23 -10.84 11.50
N THR A 339 1.08 -9.97 12.48
CA THR A 339 -0.03 -9.95 13.44
C THR A 339 -0.45 -8.52 13.69
N ARG A 340 -1.72 -8.28 14.03
CA ARG A 340 -2.20 -6.93 14.36
C ARG A 340 -1.40 -6.28 15.49
N GLY A 341 -1.23 -6.96 16.63
CA GLY A 341 -0.68 -6.33 17.83
C GLY A 341 -1.51 -5.09 18.21
N THR A 342 -0.85 -3.94 18.33
CA THR A 342 -1.50 -2.64 18.54
C THR A 342 -1.84 -1.88 17.24
N SER A 343 -1.50 -2.43 16.06
CA SER A 343 -1.78 -1.82 14.75
C SER A 343 -3.27 -1.57 14.54
N GLN A 344 -3.59 -0.55 13.74
CA GLN A 344 -4.95 -0.06 13.51
C GLN A 344 -5.19 0.24 12.04
N LEU A 345 -6.43 0.08 11.60
CA LEU A 345 -6.94 0.79 10.43
C LEU A 345 -7.37 2.20 10.84
N TRP A 346 -7.08 3.16 9.97
CA TRP A 346 -7.53 4.53 10.10
C TRP A 346 -8.51 4.82 8.98
N LEU A 347 -9.73 5.19 9.37
CA LEU A 347 -10.85 5.45 8.47
C LEU A 347 -11.51 6.79 8.79
N CYS A 348 -12.20 7.37 7.82
CA CYS A 348 -12.94 8.61 8.01
C CYS A 348 -14.21 8.40 8.84
N VAL A 349 -14.58 9.41 9.62
CA VAL A 349 -15.89 9.48 10.28
C VAL A 349 -16.99 9.87 9.30
N ASP A 350 -18.22 9.43 9.56
CA ASP A 350 -19.45 9.69 8.79
C ASP A 350 -19.94 11.15 8.79
N GLU A 351 -19.24 12.06 9.47
CA GLU A 351 -19.50 13.50 9.44
C GLU A 351 -18.59 14.24 8.46
N ASN A 352 -18.67 13.88 7.16
CA ASN A 352 -17.87 14.51 6.10
C ASN A 352 -16.36 14.50 6.39
N CYS A 353 -15.87 13.40 6.99
CA CYS A 353 -14.46 13.21 7.33
C CYS A 353 -13.90 14.29 8.27
N SER A 354 -14.74 14.84 9.18
CA SER A 354 -14.33 15.88 10.14
C SER A 354 -13.11 15.50 10.99
N PHE A 355 -12.88 14.20 11.21
CA PHE A 355 -11.65 13.64 11.73
C PHE A 355 -11.46 12.18 11.27
N THR A 356 -10.30 11.60 11.60
CA THR A 356 -9.97 10.21 11.31
C THR A 356 -10.15 9.36 12.56
N ILE A 357 -10.88 8.26 12.45
CA ILE A 357 -10.99 7.24 13.48
C ILE A 357 -9.68 6.47 13.49
N THR A 358 -8.94 6.54 14.58
CA THR A 358 -7.60 5.95 14.69
C THR A 358 -7.55 4.66 15.50
N TYR A 359 -8.67 4.27 16.12
CA TYR A 359 -8.74 3.11 17.00
C TYR A 359 -10.07 2.38 16.83
N PHE A 360 -10.00 1.10 16.47
CA PHE A 360 -11.14 0.17 16.42
C PHE A 360 -10.95 -0.98 17.40
N ASP A 361 -12.06 -1.59 17.81
CA ASP A 361 -12.04 -2.71 18.74
C ASP A 361 -11.42 -3.94 18.11
N TYR A 362 -10.91 -4.85 18.94
CA TYR A 362 -10.44 -6.15 18.46
C TYR A 362 -11.52 -6.97 17.77
N ILE A 363 -12.78 -6.82 18.17
CA ILE A 363 -13.91 -7.54 17.55
C ILE A 363 -14.25 -7.05 16.15
N ASP A 364 -13.79 -5.85 15.74
CA ASP A 364 -14.01 -5.33 14.39
C ASP A 364 -13.04 -5.97 13.38
N TYR A 365 -12.01 -6.70 13.84
CA TYR A 365 -11.04 -7.39 12.97
C TYR A 365 -11.31 -8.89 12.97
N LEU A 366 -11.50 -9.46 11.78
CA LEU A 366 -11.62 -10.91 11.58
C LEU A 366 -10.25 -11.58 11.45
N SER A 367 -9.33 -10.95 10.73
CA SER A 367 -7.96 -11.46 10.56
C SER A 367 -6.99 -10.36 10.17
N TRP A 368 -5.72 -10.55 10.52
CA TRP A 368 -4.62 -9.66 10.16
C TRP A 368 -3.39 -10.50 9.81
N SER A 369 -2.77 -10.18 8.69
CA SER A 369 -1.51 -10.75 8.23
C SER A 369 -0.70 -9.68 7.51
N ASN A 370 0.55 -9.99 7.13
CA ASN A 370 1.41 -9.02 6.46
C ASN A 370 0.88 -8.55 5.10
N THR A 371 -0.03 -9.32 4.48
CA THR A 371 -0.54 -9.07 3.13
C THR A 371 -2.06 -8.90 3.05
N GLU A 372 -2.79 -9.18 4.13
CA GLU A 372 -4.26 -9.12 4.13
C GLU A 372 -4.81 -8.76 5.51
N ILE A 373 -5.78 -7.83 5.53
CA ILE A 373 -6.59 -7.47 6.70
C ILE A 373 -8.07 -7.69 6.34
N LYS A 374 -8.81 -8.41 7.19
CA LYS A 374 -10.26 -8.54 7.09
C LYS A 374 -10.91 -7.80 8.25
N PHE A 375 -11.73 -6.82 7.93
CA PHE A 375 -12.31 -5.88 8.87
C PHE A 375 -13.84 -5.83 8.69
N ILE A 376 -14.58 -6.04 9.77
CA ILE A 376 -16.03 -5.79 9.80
C ILE A 376 -16.20 -4.29 9.95
N VAL A 377 -16.93 -3.63 9.04
CA VAL A 377 -17.14 -2.18 9.12
C VAL A 377 -18.28 -1.90 10.11
N PRO A 378 -18.00 -1.37 11.32
CA PRO A 378 -19.05 -1.09 12.29
C PRO A 378 -19.75 0.24 11.95
N SER A 379 -21.03 0.37 12.29
CA SER A 379 -21.70 1.68 12.33
C SER A 379 -21.52 2.39 13.67
N THR A 380 -21.17 1.66 14.73
CA THR A 380 -20.86 2.21 16.05
C THR A 380 -19.39 2.04 16.37
N VAL A 381 -18.72 3.15 16.65
CA VAL A 381 -17.33 3.20 17.06
C VAL A 381 -17.25 3.70 18.50
N ASP A 382 -17.50 2.80 19.45
CA ASP A 382 -17.54 3.07 20.89
C ASP A 382 -16.17 3.20 21.56
N THR A 383 -15.10 3.07 20.77
CA THR A 383 -13.74 3.45 21.13
C THR A 383 -13.51 4.96 21.06
N LEU A 384 -14.41 5.71 20.41
CA LEU A 384 -14.41 7.17 20.43
C LEU A 384 -14.83 7.68 21.82
N ASP A 385 -14.35 8.87 22.19
CA ASP A 385 -14.65 9.51 23.47
C ASP A 385 -16.16 9.80 23.66
N ILE A 386 -16.58 9.94 24.92
CA ILE A 386 -17.61 10.85 25.46
C ILE A 386 -18.52 11.57 24.44
N LEU A 387 -17.86 12.46 23.73
CA LEU A 387 -18.44 13.48 22.90
C LEU A 387 -18.74 12.97 21.47
N TYR A 388 -18.23 11.80 21.10
CA TYR A 388 -18.11 11.32 19.73
C TYR A 388 -18.58 9.88 19.50
N HIS A 389 -18.86 9.07 20.52
CA HIS A 389 -19.25 7.66 20.35
C HIS A 389 -20.65 7.39 19.77
N TYR A 390 -21.34 8.41 19.26
CA TYR A 390 -22.52 8.24 18.40
C TYR A 390 -22.18 8.24 16.91
N LYS A 391 -20.90 8.42 16.56
CA LYS A 391 -20.42 8.52 15.18
C LYS A 391 -19.99 7.17 14.63
N GLY A 392 -20.19 7.00 13.33
CA GLY A 392 -19.86 5.80 12.58
C GLY A 392 -18.72 6.01 11.58
N VAL A 393 -18.46 4.94 10.81
CA VAL A 393 -17.49 4.96 9.72
C VAL A 393 -18.15 5.55 8.47
N GLY A 394 -17.51 6.55 7.87
CA GLY A 394 -17.92 7.18 6.62
C GLY A 394 -17.08 6.75 5.41
N SER A 395 -17.52 7.15 4.20
CA SER A 395 -16.71 7.07 2.98
C SER A 395 -15.42 7.88 3.14
N GLY A 396 -14.32 7.41 2.57
CA GLY A 396 -13.06 8.10 2.68
C GLY A 396 -11.84 7.24 2.41
N ASN A 397 -10.69 7.83 2.66
CA ASN A 397 -9.41 7.16 2.48
C ASN A 397 -9.16 6.17 3.63
N VAL A 398 -8.59 5.01 3.30
CA VAL A 398 -8.22 3.98 4.27
C VAL A 398 -6.70 3.95 4.41
N PHE A 399 -6.23 3.95 5.65
CA PHE A 399 -4.81 3.79 5.98
C PHE A 399 -4.61 2.64 6.96
N VAL A 400 -3.44 2.01 6.89
CA VAL A 400 -2.93 1.06 7.86
C VAL A 400 -1.88 1.78 8.70
N TRP A 401 -2.11 1.87 10.00
CA TRP A 401 -1.11 2.27 10.99
C TRP A 401 -0.56 1.02 11.65
N ARG A 402 0.75 0.81 11.54
CA ARG A 402 1.43 -0.33 12.12
C ARG A 402 1.94 0.02 13.52
N SER A 403 2.00 -0.97 14.40
CA SER A 403 2.39 -0.80 15.81
C SER A 403 3.76 -0.15 16.04
N ASP A 404 4.64 -0.14 15.04
CA ASP A 404 5.94 0.53 15.05
C ASP A 404 5.85 2.02 14.63
N GLY A 405 4.64 2.58 14.53
CA GLY A 405 4.41 3.98 14.22
C GLY A 405 4.38 4.32 12.73
N VAL A 406 4.67 3.35 11.86
CA VAL A 406 4.72 3.56 10.41
C VAL A 406 3.31 3.48 9.80
N THR A 407 2.99 4.43 8.93
CA THR A 407 1.69 4.52 8.25
C THR A 407 1.79 4.30 6.75
N THR A 408 0.67 3.92 6.15
CA THR A 408 0.50 3.85 4.68
C THR A 408 1.01 5.09 3.96
N VAL A 409 1.72 4.89 2.85
CA VAL A 409 2.20 6.01 2.00
C VAL A 409 1.04 6.66 1.23
N PRO A 410 1.04 8.00 1.04
CA PRO A 410 -0.04 8.72 0.36
C PRO A 410 -0.41 8.20 -1.05
N ASN A 411 0.55 7.61 -1.76
CA ASN A 411 0.33 7.10 -3.12
C ASN A 411 -0.31 5.69 -3.16
N SER A 412 -0.47 5.04 -2.01
CA SER A 412 -1.12 3.72 -1.88
C SER A 412 -2.49 3.80 -1.21
N VAL A 413 -3.05 5.01 -1.11
CA VAL A 413 -4.32 5.24 -0.43
C VAL A 413 -5.46 4.82 -1.34
N SER A 414 -6.34 3.96 -0.83
CA SER A 414 -7.54 3.51 -1.53
C SER A 414 -8.79 4.15 -0.91
N HIS A 415 -9.79 4.43 -1.74
CA HIS A 415 -11.04 5.07 -1.32
C HIS A 415 -12.12 4.02 -1.02
N LEU A 416 -12.72 4.12 0.16
CA LEU A 416 -13.85 3.32 0.61
C LEU A 416 -15.13 4.13 0.48
N GLU A 417 -16.18 3.55 -0.08
CA GLU A 417 -17.52 4.11 -0.14
C GLU A 417 -18.45 3.36 0.84
N VAL A 418 -19.05 4.08 1.79
CA VAL A 418 -20.05 3.54 2.71
C VAL A 418 -21.44 3.96 2.21
N SER A 419 -22.13 3.04 1.54
CA SER A 419 -23.44 3.32 0.92
C SER A 419 -24.54 3.60 1.95
N TYR A 420 -24.64 2.76 2.98
CA TYR A 420 -25.55 2.99 4.11
C TYR A 420 -25.02 2.37 5.39
N ALA A 421 -25.51 2.88 6.53
CA ALA A 421 -25.15 2.42 7.86
C ALA A 421 -26.37 1.84 8.58
N ASN A 422 -26.36 0.55 8.92
CA ASN A 422 -27.35 -0.05 9.82
C ASN A 422 -26.88 0.12 11.27
N LYS A 423 -27.70 0.74 12.12
CA LYS A 423 -27.35 1.05 13.51
C LYS A 423 -26.94 -0.20 14.28
N ASN A 424 -25.86 -0.07 15.04
CA ASN A 424 -25.39 -1.10 15.95
C ASN A 424 -25.49 -0.61 17.39
N ARG A 425 -25.44 -1.55 18.33
CA ARG A 425 -25.23 -1.25 19.73
C ARG A 425 -24.17 -2.18 20.32
N SER A 426 -23.20 -1.58 20.97
CA SER A 426 -22.27 -2.28 21.84
C SER A 426 -22.98 -2.84 23.07
N ILE A 427 -22.78 -4.12 23.35
CA ILE A 427 -23.34 -4.79 24.53
C ILE A 427 -22.26 -5.55 25.30
N ARG A 428 -22.44 -5.61 26.62
CA ARG A 428 -21.52 -6.29 27.55
C ARG A 428 -20.07 -5.78 27.43
N ASN A 429 -19.94 -4.46 27.31
CA ASN A 429 -18.65 -3.77 27.27
C ASN A 429 -17.75 -4.20 28.43
N TYR A 430 -16.44 -4.26 28.18
CA TYR A 430 -15.42 -4.67 29.16
C TYR A 430 -15.54 -6.13 29.65
N THR A 431 -16.31 -6.98 28.97
CA THR A 431 -16.39 -8.42 29.26
C THR A 431 -15.92 -9.24 28.06
N THR A 432 -15.60 -10.52 28.28
CA THR A 432 -15.26 -11.47 27.20
C THR A 432 -16.42 -11.77 26.25
N ALA A 433 -17.65 -11.35 26.61
CA ALA A 433 -18.85 -11.50 25.81
C ALA A 433 -19.24 -10.21 25.07
N TYR A 434 -18.33 -9.23 25.01
CA TYR A 434 -18.47 -7.98 24.28
C TYR A 434 -18.74 -8.23 22.80
N LYS A 435 -19.74 -7.53 22.26
CA LYS A 435 -20.07 -7.54 20.84
C LYS A 435 -20.88 -6.32 20.44
N LYS A 436 -20.83 -5.97 19.15
CA LYS A 436 -21.74 -5.02 18.51
C LYS A 436 -22.90 -5.80 17.90
N VAL A 437 -24.11 -5.55 18.36
CA VAL A 437 -25.33 -6.18 17.83
C VAL A 437 -26.04 -5.24 16.88
N PRO A 438 -26.56 -5.74 15.74
CA PRO A 438 -27.31 -4.92 14.83
C PRO A 438 -28.73 -4.64 15.36
N MET A 439 -29.21 -3.42 15.13
CA MET A 439 -30.54 -2.99 15.56
C MET A 439 -31.62 -3.42 14.56
N ARG A 440 -32.82 -3.72 15.06
CA ARG A 440 -34.01 -4.10 14.28
C ARG A 440 -35.19 -3.24 14.67
N VAL A 441 -36.11 -3.07 13.73
CA VAL A 441 -37.37 -2.38 13.95
C VAL A 441 -38.46 -3.42 14.21
N ILE A 442 -39.12 -3.31 15.35
CA ILE A 442 -40.22 -4.21 15.72
C ILE A 442 -41.55 -3.48 15.57
N PRO A 443 -42.69 -4.19 15.36
CA PRO A 443 -43.99 -3.59 15.59
C PRO A 443 -44.21 -3.36 17.10
N ASP A 444 -45.26 -2.61 17.45
CA ASP A 444 -45.65 -2.50 18.86
C ASP A 444 -46.09 -3.86 19.41
N TYR A 445 -45.90 -4.07 20.71
CA TYR A 445 -46.23 -5.35 21.36
C TYR A 445 -47.68 -5.76 21.13
N GLY A 446 -47.86 -6.98 20.63
CA GLY A 446 -49.19 -7.52 20.32
C GLY A 446 -49.81 -6.98 19.03
N ASP A 447 -49.07 -6.24 18.21
CA ASP A 447 -49.53 -5.67 16.93
C ASP A 447 -48.57 -6.02 15.77
N THR A 448 -49.00 -5.78 14.54
CA THR A 448 -48.22 -6.01 13.32
C THR A 448 -47.70 -4.73 12.69
N THR A 449 -47.96 -3.60 13.36
CA THR A 449 -47.65 -2.24 12.92
C THR A 449 -46.84 -1.53 14.00
N LYS A 450 -45.89 -0.67 13.59
CA LYS A 450 -45.20 0.23 14.51
C LYS A 450 -45.91 1.59 14.49
N TYR A 451 -46.45 2.01 15.61
CA TYR A 451 -47.24 3.24 15.67
C TYR A 451 -46.42 4.42 16.16
N PHE A 452 -46.74 5.58 15.62
CA PHE A 452 -46.39 6.87 16.19
C PHE A 452 -47.64 7.61 16.64
N TYR A 453 -47.52 8.34 17.74
CA TYR A 453 -48.47 9.36 18.16
C TYR A 453 -47.97 10.74 17.73
N LEU A 454 -48.90 11.63 17.37
CA LEU A 454 -48.55 13.01 17.06
C LEU A 454 -48.86 13.89 18.26
N ASP A 455 -47.86 14.62 18.76
CA ASP A 455 -48.12 15.63 19.77
C ASP A 455 -48.94 16.79 19.18
N THR A 456 -49.73 17.46 20.04
CA THR A 456 -50.50 18.64 19.65
C THR A 456 -49.66 19.77 19.04
N SER A 457 -48.36 19.85 19.34
CA SER A 457 -47.44 20.80 18.70
C SER A 457 -47.18 20.52 17.22
N ILE A 458 -47.45 19.30 16.74
CA ILE A 458 -47.46 18.94 15.33
C ILE A 458 -48.82 19.24 14.73
N THR A 459 -49.89 18.68 15.33
CA THR A 459 -51.24 18.69 14.74
C THR A 459 -51.93 20.05 14.79
N ASN A 460 -51.47 20.98 15.62
CA ASN A 460 -51.93 22.37 15.63
C ASN A 460 -51.51 23.17 14.37
N SER A 461 -50.68 22.59 13.49
CA SER A 461 -50.34 23.15 12.18
C SER A 461 -50.62 22.13 11.08
N PRO A 462 -51.57 22.39 10.17
CA PRO A 462 -51.87 21.48 9.06
C PRO A 462 -50.64 21.15 8.19
N MET A 463 -49.72 22.11 8.03
CA MET A 463 -48.52 21.91 7.22
C MET A 463 -47.54 20.93 7.88
N ARG A 464 -47.40 20.99 9.21
CA ARG A 464 -46.56 20.04 9.97
C ARG A 464 -47.17 18.64 9.96
N ASP A 465 -48.46 18.54 10.27
CA ASP A 465 -49.21 17.28 10.26
C ASP A 465 -49.11 16.56 8.90
N ILE A 466 -49.36 17.29 7.80
CA ILE A 466 -49.23 16.75 6.44
C ILE A 466 -47.78 16.33 6.16
N ALA A 467 -46.78 17.12 6.54
CA ALA A 467 -45.38 16.80 6.29
C ALA A 467 -44.96 15.49 6.99
N VAL A 468 -45.25 15.31 8.28
CA VAL A 468 -44.86 14.10 9.00
C VAL A 468 -45.64 12.86 8.52
N ARG A 469 -46.95 13.00 8.24
CA ARG A 469 -47.78 11.93 7.67
C ARG A 469 -47.25 11.47 6.32
N THR A 470 -46.88 12.43 5.47
CA THR A 470 -46.34 12.15 4.14
C THR A 470 -44.95 11.51 4.26
N ALA A 471 -44.12 11.93 5.22
CA ALA A 471 -42.78 11.39 5.41
C ALA A 471 -42.84 9.91 5.83
N LEU A 472 -43.69 9.59 6.82
CA LEU A 472 -43.96 8.22 7.25
C LEU A 472 -44.45 7.36 6.08
N ARG A 473 -45.45 7.84 5.33
CA ARG A 473 -45.99 7.11 4.18
C ARG A 473 -44.92 6.85 3.12
N ARG A 474 -44.10 7.85 2.77
CA ARG A 474 -43.05 7.71 1.76
C ARG A 474 -42.01 6.68 2.16
N TRP A 475 -41.58 6.69 3.42
CA TRP A 475 -40.72 5.65 3.95
C TRP A 475 -41.36 4.26 3.84
N SER A 476 -42.57 4.06 4.39
CA SER A 476 -43.28 2.79 4.31
C SER A 476 -43.44 2.26 2.88
N CYS A 477 -43.70 3.17 1.92
CA CYS A 477 -43.84 2.84 0.51
C CYS A 477 -42.55 2.44 -0.20
N ASN A 478 -41.38 2.86 0.31
CA ASN A 478 -40.08 2.54 -0.29
C ASN A 478 -39.35 1.39 0.41
N THR A 479 -39.69 1.08 1.68
CA THR A 479 -38.97 0.11 2.51
C THR A 479 -39.82 -1.05 3.03
N PHE A 480 -41.14 -0.99 2.83
CA PHE A 480 -42.13 -1.93 3.38
C PHE A 480 -42.28 -1.93 4.91
N ILE A 481 -41.49 -1.14 5.65
CA ILE A 481 -41.70 -1.00 7.10
C ILE A 481 -43.08 -0.37 7.33
N ASN A 482 -43.90 -1.04 8.14
CA ASN A 482 -45.28 -0.65 8.36
C ASN A 482 -45.39 0.35 9.52
N TRP A 483 -45.11 1.61 9.19
CA TRP A 483 -45.37 2.74 10.06
C TRP A 483 -46.79 3.24 9.93
N ALA A 484 -47.43 3.53 11.06
CA ALA A 484 -48.76 4.16 11.08
C ALA A 484 -48.86 5.21 12.18
N ILE A 485 -49.84 6.12 12.03
CA ILE A 485 -50.20 7.05 13.09
C ILE A 485 -51.41 6.50 13.84
N LYS A 486 -51.31 6.47 15.16
CA LYS A 486 -52.35 5.92 16.04
C LYS A 486 -53.34 6.97 16.50
N ASP A 487 -52.86 8.01 17.16
CA ASP A 487 -53.70 9.10 17.68
C ASP A 487 -52.88 10.39 17.91
N THR A 488 -53.54 11.43 18.41
CA THR A 488 -52.93 12.68 18.89
C THR A 488 -52.83 12.67 20.42
N ILE A 489 -51.71 13.12 20.97
CA ILE A 489 -51.47 13.19 22.42
C ILE A 489 -50.97 14.57 22.87
N ILE A 490 -50.99 14.80 24.19
CA ILE A 490 -50.34 15.94 24.84
C ILE A 490 -49.27 15.35 25.77
N ALA A 491 -48.05 15.19 25.26
CA ALA A 491 -46.92 14.68 26.02
C ALA A 491 -45.59 15.02 25.31
N GLN A 492 -44.51 15.20 26.08
CA GLN A 492 -43.15 15.38 25.59
C GLN A 492 -42.29 14.19 26.04
N ASN A 493 -41.43 13.67 25.15
CA ASN A 493 -40.31 12.73 25.36
C ASN A 493 -40.27 12.00 26.72
N PHE A 494 -40.70 10.73 26.73
CA PHE A 494 -40.60 9.83 27.87
C PHE A 494 -40.14 8.45 27.40
N GLU A 495 -39.32 7.77 28.20
CA GLU A 495 -39.11 6.30 28.07
C GLU A 495 -40.37 5.57 28.58
N ASP A 496 -41.47 5.65 27.82
CA ASP A 496 -42.82 5.20 28.22
C ASP A 496 -43.39 4.08 27.33
N ASN A 497 -42.62 3.58 26.36
CA ASN A 497 -43.02 2.65 25.30
C ASN A 497 -44.01 3.25 24.29
N ILE A 498 -44.14 4.57 24.21
CA ILE A 498 -44.95 5.29 23.23
C ILE A 498 -44.01 6.07 22.31
N SER A 499 -44.01 5.72 21.02
CA SER A 499 -43.27 6.50 20.02
C SER A 499 -44.04 7.79 19.67
N VAL A 500 -43.43 8.98 19.84
CA VAL A 500 -44.07 10.28 19.57
C VAL A 500 -43.27 11.17 18.60
N LEU A 501 -43.97 11.91 17.74
CA LEU A 501 -43.41 13.03 16.97
C LEU A 501 -43.89 14.35 17.58
N TYR A 502 -42.95 15.26 17.87
CA TYR A 502 -43.25 16.52 18.56
C TYR A 502 -42.33 17.68 18.13
N MET A 503 -42.73 18.91 18.44
CA MET A 503 -41.86 20.10 18.30
C MET A 503 -41.17 20.40 19.62
N ASP A 504 -39.84 20.46 19.62
CA ASP A 504 -38.98 20.68 20.78
C ASP A 504 -38.57 22.16 20.89
N ASP A 505 -38.85 22.77 22.03
CA ASP A 505 -38.54 24.18 22.31
C ASP A 505 -37.07 24.39 22.69
N SER A 506 -36.34 23.34 23.06
CA SER A 506 -34.95 23.45 23.51
C SER A 506 -33.92 23.51 22.39
N PHE A 507 -34.33 23.19 21.16
CA PHE A 507 -33.41 23.00 20.03
C PHE A 507 -32.97 24.32 19.40
N HIS A 508 -33.86 25.29 19.26
CA HIS A 508 -33.57 26.62 18.68
C HIS A 508 -32.79 26.58 17.34
N GLY A 509 -32.98 25.55 16.53
CA GLY A 509 -32.31 25.32 15.24
C GLY A 509 -31.03 24.47 15.31
N ASN A 510 -30.57 24.10 16.50
CA ASN A 510 -29.38 23.25 16.69
C ASN A 510 -29.56 22.26 17.86
N PRO A 511 -30.02 21.02 17.60
CA PRO A 511 -30.19 20.41 16.28
C PRO A 511 -31.49 20.84 15.57
N LEU A 512 -31.59 20.58 14.28
CA LEU A 512 -32.82 20.79 13.50
C LEU A 512 -33.91 19.77 13.84
N GLY A 513 -33.49 18.52 14.02
CA GLY A 513 -34.30 17.39 14.46
C GLY A 513 -33.42 16.42 15.23
N ARG A 514 -34.05 15.53 16.00
CA ARG A 514 -33.35 14.42 16.63
C ARG A 514 -34.31 13.27 16.89
N THR A 515 -33.86 12.08 16.56
CA THR A 515 -34.48 10.82 16.93
C THR A 515 -33.87 10.31 18.24
N TYR A 516 -34.72 10.13 19.25
CA TYR A 516 -34.38 9.60 20.55
C TYR A 516 -34.75 8.12 20.65
N PHE A 517 -33.87 7.37 21.27
CA PHE A 517 -34.07 5.98 21.63
C PHE A 517 -33.87 5.84 23.15
N PRO A 518 -34.56 4.89 23.79
CA PRO A 518 -34.42 4.68 25.22
C PRO A 518 -33.02 4.15 25.54
N SER A 519 -32.57 4.38 26.76
CA SER A 519 -31.26 3.95 27.24
C SER A 519 -31.12 2.42 27.25
N ILE A 520 -32.24 1.72 27.37
CA ILE A 520 -32.32 0.26 27.44
C ILE A 520 -32.51 -0.33 26.02
N VAL A 521 -31.52 -1.09 25.58
CA VAL A 521 -31.63 -1.97 24.41
C VAL A 521 -32.13 -3.34 24.84
N TYR A 522 -33.20 -3.81 24.21
CA TYR A 522 -33.69 -5.17 24.39
C TYR A 522 -33.00 -6.11 23.42
N LEU A 523 -32.69 -7.32 23.87
CA LEU A 523 -31.98 -8.32 23.10
C LEU A 523 -32.87 -9.52 22.83
N CYS A 524 -32.76 -10.08 21.64
CA CYS A 524 -33.25 -11.42 21.36
C CYS A 524 -32.35 -12.11 20.32
N ALA A 525 -32.58 -13.40 20.12
CA ALA A 525 -32.01 -14.13 19.00
C ALA A 525 -32.99 -14.04 17.83
N ASP A 526 -32.49 -13.84 16.61
CA ASP A 526 -33.30 -14.00 15.40
C ASP A 526 -33.45 -15.50 15.04
N ASP A 527 -34.13 -15.78 13.93
CA ASP A 527 -34.37 -17.16 13.44
C ASP A 527 -33.08 -17.92 13.11
N ASN A 528 -31.97 -17.22 12.86
CA ASN A 528 -30.66 -17.82 12.60
C ASN A 528 -29.84 -18.02 13.88
N GLY A 529 -30.36 -17.57 15.04
CA GLY A 529 -29.65 -17.59 16.31
C GLY A 529 -28.72 -16.38 16.52
N ASP A 530 -28.72 -15.40 15.61
CA ASP A 530 -27.91 -14.19 15.76
C ASP A 530 -28.53 -13.30 16.83
N THR A 531 -27.70 -12.74 17.72
CA THR A 531 -28.21 -11.78 18.71
C THR A 531 -28.43 -10.43 18.06
N ILE A 532 -29.67 -9.95 18.14
CA ILE A 532 -30.09 -8.65 17.63
C ILE A 532 -30.58 -7.76 18.77
N GLY A 533 -30.51 -6.45 18.55
CA GLY A 533 -31.06 -5.43 19.44
C GLY A 533 -32.30 -4.77 18.88
N TYR A 534 -33.19 -4.28 19.74
CA TYR A 534 -34.34 -3.45 19.34
C TYR A 534 -34.73 -2.47 20.44
N PHE A 535 -35.46 -1.42 20.05
CA PHE A 535 -36.07 -0.45 20.93
C PHE A 535 -37.59 -0.62 20.95
N LYS A 536 -38.23 -0.30 22.08
CA LYS A 536 -39.69 -0.41 22.22
C LYS A 536 -40.41 0.86 21.80
N ASP A 537 -39.85 2.01 22.10
CA ASP A 537 -40.26 3.33 21.64
C ASP A 537 -39.16 3.97 20.81
N ILE A 538 -39.56 5.03 20.11
CA ILE A 538 -38.75 5.83 19.20
C ILE A 538 -39.43 7.19 19.20
N ASP A 539 -38.74 8.21 19.68
CA ASP A 539 -39.29 9.57 19.72
C ASP A 539 -38.56 10.46 18.74
N ILE A 540 -39.26 11.39 18.11
CA ILE A 540 -38.67 12.32 17.16
C ILE A 540 -39.08 13.75 17.51
N GLY A 541 -38.09 14.54 17.92
CA GLY A 541 -38.24 15.97 18.16
C GLY A 541 -37.77 16.79 16.96
N TYR A 542 -38.50 17.86 16.64
CA TYR A 542 -38.10 18.86 15.63
C TYR A 542 -38.01 20.25 16.25
N SER A 543 -37.06 21.07 15.82
CA SER A 543 -36.91 22.41 16.40
C SER A 543 -38.18 23.24 16.22
N ARG A 544 -38.78 23.72 17.32
CA ARG A 544 -39.99 24.53 17.26
C ARG A 544 -39.73 25.91 16.68
N ASP A 545 -38.60 26.49 17.06
CA ASP A 545 -38.20 27.82 16.67
C ASP A 545 -36.71 27.87 16.30
N PHE A 546 -36.26 29.07 15.94
CA PHE A 546 -34.87 29.39 15.59
C PHE A 546 -34.44 30.66 16.33
N ASN A 547 -34.96 30.83 17.54
CA ASN A 547 -34.64 31.95 18.40
C ASN A 547 -33.11 31.95 18.56
N ASN A 548 -32.44 33.02 18.08
CA ASN A 548 -30.99 33.27 18.12
C ASN A 548 -30.15 32.90 16.87
N VAL A 549 -30.68 32.16 15.88
CA VAL A 549 -29.90 31.84 14.65
C VAL A 549 -30.41 32.55 13.39
N GLY A 550 -31.63 33.12 13.44
CA GLY A 550 -32.19 33.91 12.33
C GLY A 550 -32.53 33.05 11.10
N GLU A 551 -32.84 31.79 11.34
CA GLU A 551 -33.23 30.78 10.35
C GLU A 551 -34.73 30.48 10.46
N THR A 552 -35.29 29.71 9.53
CA THR A 552 -36.70 29.34 9.57
C THR A 552 -36.98 28.04 8.80
N TRP A 553 -38.18 27.50 8.96
CA TRP A 553 -38.65 26.35 8.22
C TRP A 553 -39.30 26.74 6.89
N LEU A 554 -39.04 25.95 5.85
CA LEU A 554 -39.93 25.77 4.70
C LEU A 554 -40.75 24.50 4.94
N TYR A 555 -42.07 24.63 4.88
CA TYR A 555 -43.01 23.51 4.88
C TYR A 555 -43.58 23.33 3.47
N ASP A 556 -43.05 22.38 2.71
CA ASP A 556 -43.54 22.08 1.36
C ASP A 556 -43.29 20.62 1.00
N THR A 557 -44.36 19.82 0.94
CA THR A 557 -44.30 18.40 0.53
C THR A 557 -44.40 18.20 -0.98
N SER A 558 -44.77 19.25 -1.72
CA SER A 558 -44.99 19.21 -3.16
C SER A 558 -43.73 19.47 -3.99
N TYR A 559 -42.66 19.94 -3.34
CA TYR A 559 -41.40 20.34 -3.98
C TYR A 559 -41.58 21.37 -5.10
N THR A 560 -42.55 22.28 -4.96
CA THR A 560 -42.73 23.37 -5.92
C THR A 560 -42.04 24.66 -5.50
N GLN A 561 -41.59 24.75 -4.24
CA GLN A 561 -40.95 25.93 -3.68
C GLN A 561 -39.44 25.75 -3.55
N ASN A 562 -38.70 26.79 -3.95
CA ASN A 562 -37.29 26.92 -3.66
C ASN A 562 -37.09 27.08 -2.14
N LEU A 563 -36.00 26.53 -1.62
CA LEU A 563 -35.54 26.79 -0.28
C LEU A 563 -34.80 28.14 -0.29
N LEU A 564 -35.35 29.17 0.34
CA LEU A 564 -34.74 30.50 0.36
C LEU A 564 -33.57 30.57 1.35
N THR A 565 -32.75 31.61 1.25
CA THR A 565 -31.62 31.85 2.15
C THR A 565 -32.04 31.76 3.62
N LYS A 566 -31.28 31.00 4.43
CA LYS A 566 -31.56 30.69 5.85
C LYS A 566 -32.87 29.92 6.11
N GLN A 567 -33.43 29.27 5.09
CA GLN A 567 -34.50 28.30 5.31
C GLN A 567 -33.95 26.87 5.35
N HIS A 568 -34.54 26.06 6.22
CA HIS A 568 -34.37 24.61 6.27
C HIS A 568 -35.62 23.91 5.77
N ASP A 569 -35.47 22.78 5.09
CA ASP A 569 -36.60 22.00 4.59
C ASP A 569 -37.13 21.06 5.68
N PHE A 570 -38.23 21.45 6.32
CA PHE A 570 -38.82 20.64 7.41
C PHE A 570 -39.19 19.24 6.93
N PHE A 571 -39.64 19.11 5.67
CA PHE A 571 -40.06 17.82 5.13
C PHE A 571 -38.87 16.90 4.85
N ALA A 572 -37.73 17.45 4.43
CA ALA A 572 -36.49 16.68 4.30
C ALA A 572 -35.95 16.26 5.68
N VAL A 573 -35.96 17.15 6.67
CA VAL A 573 -35.54 16.83 8.05
C VAL A 573 -36.44 15.76 8.66
N ALA A 574 -37.77 15.84 8.48
CA ALA A 574 -38.68 14.79 8.93
C ALA A 574 -38.39 13.43 8.29
N GLN A 575 -38.01 13.39 7.01
CA GLN A 575 -37.58 12.17 6.34
C GLN A 575 -36.23 11.66 6.89
N HIS A 576 -35.27 12.54 7.16
CA HIS A 576 -33.97 12.18 7.76
C HIS A 576 -34.14 11.50 9.13
N GLU A 577 -34.87 12.13 10.05
CA GLU A 577 -35.10 11.58 11.38
C GLU A 577 -35.85 10.24 11.33
N LEU A 578 -36.82 10.11 10.42
CA LEU A 578 -37.45 8.82 10.20
C LEU A 578 -36.46 7.77 9.69
N GLY A 579 -35.43 8.13 8.93
CA GLY A 579 -34.36 7.20 8.57
C GLY A 579 -33.63 6.66 9.80
N HIS A 580 -33.38 7.48 10.82
CA HIS A 580 -32.90 6.97 12.11
C HIS A 580 -33.90 6.03 12.78
N ALA A 581 -35.19 6.35 12.76
CA ALA A 581 -36.24 5.44 13.24
C ALA A 581 -36.29 4.10 12.47
N HIS A 582 -35.89 4.08 11.19
CA HIS A 582 -35.70 2.85 10.41
C HIS A 582 -34.50 2.03 10.88
N GLY A 583 -33.67 2.56 11.77
CA GLY A 583 -32.42 1.95 12.21
C GLY A 583 -31.22 2.31 11.36
N LEU A 584 -31.27 3.39 10.56
CA LEU A 584 -30.13 3.88 9.82
C LEU A 584 -29.30 4.87 10.66
N ASP A 585 -27.98 4.83 10.50
CA ASP A 585 -27.06 5.87 10.98
C ASP A 585 -26.62 6.78 9.81
N HIS A 586 -25.83 7.80 10.12
CA HIS A 586 -25.37 8.76 9.12
C HIS A 586 -24.46 8.12 8.07
N VAL A 587 -24.44 8.76 6.91
CA VAL A 587 -23.41 8.61 5.87
C VAL A 587 -22.86 9.99 5.53
N ASN A 588 -21.69 10.08 4.93
CA ASN A 588 -21.10 11.35 4.50
C ASN A 588 -21.29 11.65 3.00
N ASP A 589 -22.36 11.13 2.38
CA ASP A 589 -22.78 11.51 1.03
C ASP A 589 -23.78 12.68 1.08
N THR A 590 -23.36 13.87 0.64
CA THR A 590 -24.21 15.09 0.59
C THR A 590 -25.45 15.00 -0.32
N THR A 591 -25.56 13.94 -1.10
CA THR A 591 -26.71 13.66 -1.96
C THR A 591 -27.71 12.69 -1.35
N ASP A 592 -27.35 12.03 -0.26
CA ASP A 592 -28.22 11.12 0.49
C ASP A 592 -28.97 11.87 1.61
N ILE A 593 -30.22 11.48 1.87
CA ILE A 593 -31.05 12.06 2.92
C ILE A 593 -30.48 11.76 4.32
N MET A 594 -29.70 10.69 4.48
CA MET A 594 -29.00 10.33 5.72
C MET A 594 -27.65 11.04 5.90
N ASN A 595 -27.33 12.04 5.08
CA ASN A 595 -26.19 12.89 5.37
C ASN A 595 -26.36 13.62 6.70
N TYR A 596 -25.29 13.70 7.51
CA TYR A 596 -25.32 14.40 8.79
C TYR A 596 -25.73 15.89 8.65
N VAL A 597 -25.46 16.51 7.49
CA VAL A 597 -25.78 17.92 7.22
C VAL A 597 -27.06 18.03 6.40
N SER A 598 -28.06 18.69 6.97
CA SER A 598 -29.22 19.17 6.21
C SER A 598 -28.84 20.35 5.31
N LYS A 599 -29.43 20.39 4.11
CA LYS A 599 -29.25 21.52 3.18
C LYS A 599 -30.00 22.76 3.68
N MET A 600 -29.27 23.86 3.88
CA MET A 600 -29.84 25.19 4.09
C MET A 600 -29.89 25.96 2.77
N GLY A 601 -30.93 26.77 2.56
CA GLY A 601 -31.06 27.57 1.36
C GLY A 601 -29.97 28.64 1.20
N PRO A 602 -29.73 29.12 -0.04
CA PRO A 602 -30.59 28.96 -1.21
C PRO A 602 -30.41 27.61 -1.94
N VAL A 603 -31.51 26.85 -2.12
CA VAL A 603 -31.54 25.62 -2.91
C VAL A 603 -32.77 25.63 -3.82
N ASN A 604 -32.56 25.38 -5.12
CA ASN A 604 -33.68 25.27 -6.06
C ASN A 604 -34.57 24.07 -5.73
N TYR A 605 -35.87 24.18 -5.97
CA TYR A 605 -36.86 23.16 -5.58
C TYR A 605 -36.52 21.75 -6.09
N TYR A 606 -35.97 21.64 -7.30
CA TYR A 606 -35.57 20.37 -7.93
C TYR A 606 -34.27 19.76 -7.38
N ASN A 607 -33.54 20.48 -6.53
CA ASN A 607 -32.32 20.05 -5.85
C ASN A 607 -32.51 19.82 -4.34
N ARG A 608 -33.73 20.04 -3.83
CA ARG A 608 -34.13 19.66 -2.47
C ARG A 608 -34.09 18.14 -2.33
N LEU A 609 -33.67 17.65 -1.17
CA LEU A 609 -33.51 16.22 -0.92
C LEU A 609 -34.82 15.58 -0.49
N ASP A 610 -35.00 14.34 -0.90
CA ASP A 610 -36.08 13.46 -0.45
C ASP A 610 -35.65 11.99 -0.56
N ILE A 611 -36.46 11.10 0.02
CA ILE A 611 -36.16 9.66 -0.01
C ILE A 611 -36.04 9.08 -1.43
N TYR A 612 -36.74 9.63 -2.43
CA TYR A 612 -36.66 9.15 -3.81
C TYR A 612 -35.34 9.53 -4.49
N SER A 613 -34.69 10.59 -4.01
CA SER A 613 -33.36 10.99 -4.43
C SER A 613 -32.22 10.26 -3.70
N SER A 614 -32.53 9.39 -2.73
CA SER A 614 -31.59 8.73 -1.82
C SER A 614 -31.71 7.19 -1.88
N PRO A 615 -31.24 6.58 -2.98
CA PRO A 615 -31.41 5.14 -3.21
C PRO A 615 -30.71 4.28 -2.16
N ASP A 616 -29.59 4.72 -1.59
CA ASP A 616 -28.86 3.94 -0.60
C ASP A 616 -29.54 3.93 0.77
N ALA A 617 -30.12 5.06 1.20
CA ALA A 617 -31.03 5.07 2.33
C ALA A 617 -32.23 4.12 2.14
N VAL A 618 -32.81 4.07 0.94
CA VAL A 618 -33.90 3.12 0.61
C VAL A 618 -33.40 1.67 0.65
N ASN A 619 -32.20 1.39 0.13
CA ASN A 619 -31.59 0.06 0.19
C ASN A 619 -31.35 -0.38 1.64
N GLY A 620 -30.84 0.52 2.49
CA GLY A 620 -30.65 0.28 3.92
C GLY A 620 -31.97 0.01 4.64
N GLY A 621 -33.01 0.81 4.38
CA GLY A 621 -34.33 0.58 4.96
C GLY A 621 -34.95 -0.76 4.55
N ASN A 622 -34.81 -1.15 3.27
CA ASN A 622 -35.24 -2.47 2.78
C ASN A 622 -34.45 -3.61 3.44
N TYR A 623 -33.14 -3.46 3.63
CA TYR A 623 -32.30 -4.41 4.35
C TYR A 623 -32.80 -4.60 5.79
N ILE A 624 -33.08 -3.49 6.51
CA ILE A 624 -33.55 -3.56 7.89
C ILE A 624 -34.93 -4.19 7.96
N PHE A 625 -35.85 -3.88 7.03
CA PHE A 625 -37.14 -4.56 6.96
C PHE A 625 -36.95 -6.08 6.81
N GLN A 626 -36.19 -6.52 5.81
CA GLN A 626 -35.94 -7.94 5.57
C GLN A 626 -35.34 -8.65 6.79
N LYS A 627 -34.39 -8.01 7.49
CA LYS A 627 -33.79 -8.56 8.70
C LYS A 627 -34.74 -8.54 9.90
N SER A 628 -35.60 -7.53 9.99
CA SER A 628 -36.61 -7.43 11.05
C SER A 628 -37.74 -8.45 10.87
N GLN A 629 -37.93 -9.00 9.68
CA GLN A 629 -38.83 -10.14 9.45
C GLN A 629 -38.33 -11.44 10.09
N GLN A 630 -37.08 -11.51 10.56
CA GLN A 630 -36.46 -12.75 11.07
C GLN A 630 -36.56 -12.89 12.60
N ILE A 631 -37.43 -12.12 13.27
CA ILE A 631 -37.48 -12.04 14.74
C ILE A 631 -38.54 -12.94 15.39
N HIS A 632 -38.98 -14.02 14.73
CA HIS A 632 -40.12 -14.82 15.19
C HIS A 632 -39.88 -15.50 16.55
N SER A 633 -38.63 -15.78 16.89
CA SER A 633 -38.20 -16.39 18.15
C SER A 633 -38.16 -15.38 19.32
N CYS A 634 -38.39 -14.09 19.09
CA CYS A 634 -38.38 -13.06 20.11
C CYS A 634 -39.74 -13.02 20.86
N SER A 635 -39.74 -13.47 22.12
CA SER A 635 -40.96 -13.58 22.94
C SER A 635 -41.75 -12.27 23.03
N GLY A 636 -43.03 -12.32 22.68
CA GLY A 636 -43.97 -11.19 22.76
C GLY A 636 -43.93 -10.24 21.58
N ILE A 637 -43.05 -10.46 20.60
CA ILE A 637 -43.00 -9.67 19.37
C ILE A 637 -43.66 -10.45 18.23
N THR A 638 -44.65 -9.83 17.63
CA THR A 638 -45.34 -10.30 16.43
C THR A 638 -44.53 -9.93 15.18
N GLN A 639 -44.69 -10.70 14.11
CA GLN A 639 -44.07 -10.35 12.83
C GLN A 639 -44.74 -9.10 12.24
N MET A 640 -43.92 -8.13 11.81
CA MET A 640 -44.44 -6.94 11.14
C MET A 640 -45.05 -7.31 9.79
N ILE A 641 -46.30 -6.92 9.54
CA ILE A 641 -46.90 -7.09 8.21
C ILE A 641 -46.28 -6.03 7.29
N PRO A 642 -45.79 -6.39 6.09
CA PRO A 642 -45.27 -5.40 5.14
C PRO A 642 -46.32 -4.34 4.80
N PHE A 643 -45.90 -3.08 4.72
CA PHE A 643 -46.78 -2.02 4.23
C PHE A 643 -47.20 -2.30 2.79
N LEU A 644 -48.50 -2.34 2.53
CA LEU A 644 -49.03 -2.77 1.24
C LEU A 644 -48.78 -1.70 0.16
N PRO A 645 -48.20 -2.04 -1.01
CA PRO A 645 -48.02 -1.10 -2.11
C PRO A 645 -49.32 -0.47 -2.62
N SER A 646 -50.47 -1.12 -2.45
CA SER A 646 -51.79 -0.56 -2.77
C SER A 646 -52.16 0.68 -1.93
N ASN A 647 -51.56 0.81 -0.74
CA ASN A 647 -51.75 1.97 0.13
C ASN A 647 -50.85 3.15 -0.28
N CYS A 648 -49.90 2.92 -1.19
CA CYS A 648 -49.08 3.96 -1.80
C CYS A 648 -49.77 4.66 -2.98
N SER A 649 -50.86 4.09 -3.48
CA SER A 649 -51.60 4.58 -4.66
C SER A 649 -52.96 5.22 -4.34
N SER A 650 -53.32 5.41 -3.06
CA SER A 650 -54.67 5.85 -2.67
C SER A 650 -54.69 6.96 -1.62
N TYR A 651 -55.47 8.01 -1.91
CA TYR A 651 -55.78 9.23 -1.15
C TYR A 651 -54.71 10.34 -1.16
N ILE A 652 -55.15 11.49 -1.67
CA ILE A 652 -54.39 12.53 -2.38
C ILE A 652 -53.84 11.99 -3.69
N SER A 653 -54.35 12.55 -4.80
CA SER A 653 -53.64 12.57 -6.07
C SER A 653 -52.31 13.32 -5.87
N GLU A 654 -51.35 12.70 -5.19
CA GLU A 654 -49.96 12.94 -5.53
C GLU A 654 -49.87 12.60 -7.02
N LEU A 655 -49.25 13.51 -7.78
CA LEU A 655 -49.17 13.62 -9.24
C LEU A 655 -48.61 12.38 -10.00
N PHE A 656 -48.71 11.18 -9.46
CA PHE A 656 -48.06 9.96 -9.96
C PHE A 656 -48.60 9.40 -11.28
N ASN A 657 -49.59 10.04 -11.92
CA ASN A 657 -50.09 9.58 -13.21
C ASN A 657 -49.65 10.39 -14.43
N ASN A 658 -48.81 11.43 -14.29
CA ASN A 658 -48.34 12.25 -15.43
C ASN A 658 -46.81 12.52 -15.46
N ASP A 659 -46.01 11.84 -14.64
CA ASP A 659 -44.61 12.25 -14.42
C ASP A 659 -43.61 11.91 -15.52
N VAL A 660 -43.93 10.99 -16.44
CA VAL A 660 -43.09 10.68 -17.61
C VAL A 660 -43.94 10.35 -18.84
N HIS A 661 -44.03 11.30 -19.77
CA HIS A 661 -44.53 11.05 -21.13
C HIS A 661 -43.38 10.53 -21.99
N LEU A 662 -43.24 9.20 -22.07
CA LEU A 662 -42.21 8.51 -22.84
C LEU A 662 -42.74 8.15 -24.24
N PHE A 663 -42.10 8.65 -25.29
CA PHE A 663 -42.46 8.34 -26.68
C PHE A 663 -41.20 7.97 -27.47
N ALA A 664 -41.27 6.88 -28.25
CA ALA A 664 -40.17 6.46 -29.12
C ALA A 664 -40.60 6.51 -30.60
N TYR A 665 -39.77 7.10 -31.45
CA TYR A 665 -40.06 7.28 -32.88
C TYR A 665 -38.78 7.28 -33.74
N PRO A 666 -38.85 6.92 -35.03
CA PRO A 666 -39.99 6.28 -35.68
C PRO A 666 -40.21 4.86 -35.15
N ASN A 667 -41.43 4.34 -35.26
CA ASN A 667 -41.75 2.94 -35.01
C ASN A 667 -42.85 2.52 -35.98
N PRO A 668 -42.57 1.73 -37.05
CA PRO A 668 -41.33 0.99 -37.29
C PRO A 668 -40.07 1.85 -37.51
N LEU A 669 -38.89 1.32 -37.15
CA LEU A 669 -37.58 1.99 -37.25
C LEU A 669 -36.63 1.30 -38.25
N ASN A 670 -35.74 2.09 -38.85
CA ASN A 670 -34.57 1.60 -39.58
C ASN A 670 -33.34 1.61 -38.66
N ASP A 671 -32.40 2.53 -38.83
CA ASP A 671 -31.12 2.48 -38.13
C ASP A 671 -31.07 3.30 -36.83
N VAL A 672 -32.05 4.18 -36.63
CA VAL A 672 -32.04 5.15 -35.52
C VAL A 672 -33.42 5.21 -34.87
N LEU A 673 -33.41 5.16 -33.54
CA LEU A 673 -34.56 5.42 -32.68
C LEU A 673 -34.32 6.70 -31.89
N TYR A 674 -35.32 7.57 -31.83
CA TYR A 674 -35.37 8.69 -30.90
C TYR A 674 -36.33 8.34 -29.77
N VAL A 675 -35.94 8.59 -28.53
CA VAL A 675 -36.80 8.44 -27.36
C VAL A 675 -36.89 9.78 -26.65
N THR A 676 -38.08 10.37 -26.66
CA THR A 676 -38.38 11.63 -25.98
C THR A 676 -39.09 11.34 -24.68
N TYR A 677 -38.68 12.02 -23.62
CA TYR A 677 -39.29 11.88 -22.30
C TYR A 677 -39.26 13.20 -21.55
N ASN A 678 -40.35 13.53 -20.85
CA ASN A 678 -40.39 14.67 -19.94
C ASN A 678 -40.31 14.15 -18.51
N LEU A 679 -39.37 14.65 -17.71
CA LEU A 679 -39.27 14.32 -16.30
C LEU A 679 -39.85 15.47 -15.47
N ASN A 680 -40.85 15.19 -14.63
CA ASN A 680 -41.37 16.18 -13.68
C ASN A 680 -40.48 16.31 -12.41
N ARG A 681 -39.47 15.46 -12.26
CA ARG A 681 -38.42 15.50 -11.22
C ARG A 681 -37.17 14.79 -11.69
N SER A 682 -36.00 15.13 -11.14
CA SER A 682 -34.75 14.45 -11.47
C SER A 682 -34.83 12.96 -11.10
N ALA A 683 -34.36 12.07 -11.98
CA ALA A 683 -34.47 10.62 -11.81
C ALA A 683 -33.30 9.90 -12.48
N ILE A 684 -32.97 8.68 -12.01
CA ILE A 684 -31.96 7.83 -12.64
C ILE A 684 -32.63 6.99 -13.73
N LEU A 685 -32.11 7.06 -14.96
CA LEU A 685 -32.68 6.37 -16.13
C LEU A 685 -31.72 5.35 -16.72
N ASN A 686 -32.24 4.15 -16.96
CA ASN A 686 -31.53 3.09 -17.67
C ASN A 686 -32.43 2.48 -18.76
N PHE A 687 -31.94 2.47 -19.99
CA PHE A 687 -32.62 1.92 -21.16
C PHE A 687 -32.02 0.56 -21.49
N THR A 688 -32.86 -0.46 -21.61
CA THR A 688 -32.42 -1.81 -22.01
C THR A 688 -33.32 -2.31 -23.14
N MET A 689 -32.73 -2.66 -24.27
CA MET A 689 -33.43 -3.23 -25.42
C MET A 689 -33.32 -4.75 -25.39
N TYR A 690 -34.44 -5.42 -25.54
CA TYR A 690 -34.57 -6.87 -25.60
C TYR A 690 -35.13 -7.32 -26.96
N ASP A 691 -34.72 -8.50 -27.43
CA ASP A 691 -35.41 -9.18 -28.53
C ASP A 691 -36.71 -9.85 -28.04
N TYR A 692 -37.47 -10.43 -28.98
CA TYR A 692 -38.72 -11.12 -28.67
C TYR A 692 -38.57 -12.40 -27.84
N THR A 693 -37.35 -12.94 -27.71
CA THR A 693 -37.04 -14.09 -26.86
C THR A 693 -36.58 -13.69 -25.46
N GLY A 694 -36.42 -12.39 -25.21
CA GLY A 694 -35.99 -11.84 -23.92
C GLY A 694 -34.46 -11.67 -23.79
N ASN A 695 -33.68 -11.90 -24.84
CA ASN A 695 -32.24 -11.65 -24.78
C ASN A 695 -31.96 -10.15 -24.79
N LYS A 696 -31.00 -9.72 -23.96
CA LYS A 696 -30.54 -8.33 -23.91
C LYS A 696 -29.68 -8.02 -25.12
N ILE A 697 -30.11 -7.05 -25.93
CA ILE A 697 -29.45 -6.65 -27.18
C ILE A 697 -28.59 -5.41 -26.97
N LYS A 698 -29.07 -4.46 -26.16
CA LYS A 698 -28.35 -3.21 -25.89
C LYS A 698 -28.77 -2.61 -24.56
N GLN A 699 -27.84 -1.97 -23.86
CA GLN A 699 -28.12 -1.22 -22.65
C GLN A 699 -27.47 0.15 -22.72
N ILE A 700 -28.19 1.18 -22.27
CA ILE A 700 -27.73 2.56 -22.20
C ILE A 700 -28.07 3.07 -20.81
N ASN A 701 -27.05 3.25 -19.99
CA ASN A 701 -27.19 3.85 -18.68
C ASN A 701 -26.98 5.36 -18.81
N LEU A 702 -28.03 6.15 -18.57
CA LEU A 702 -27.94 7.61 -18.59
C LEU A 702 -27.61 8.20 -17.22
N GLY A 703 -27.61 7.39 -16.16
CA GLY A 703 -27.46 7.89 -14.79
C GLY A 703 -28.56 8.87 -14.43
N LYS A 704 -28.24 9.83 -13.54
CA LYS A 704 -29.16 10.87 -13.08
C LYS A 704 -29.46 11.88 -14.19
N GLN A 705 -30.72 12.03 -14.52
CA GLN A 705 -31.25 13.02 -15.47
C GLN A 705 -32.04 14.09 -14.72
N ASN A 706 -31.93 15.34 -15.16
CA ASN A 706 -32.59 16.49 -14.52
C ASN A 706 -34.08 16.59 -14.90
N ILE A 707 -34.86 17.39 -14.17
CA ILE A 707 -36.23 17.79 -14.57
C ILE A 707 -36.26 18.42 -15.99
N GLY A 708 -37.32 18.16 -16.76
CA GLY A 708 -37.57 18.74 -18.07
C GLY A 708 -37.63 17.73 -19.21
N SER A 709 -37.77 18.24 -20.44
CA SER A 709 -37.85 17.45 -21.67
C SER A 709 -36.48 17.04 -22.17
N HIS A 710 -36.30 15.74 -22.38
CA HIS A 710 -35.09 15.11 -22.89
C HIS A 710 -35.37 14.34 -24.16
N ASN A 711 -34.35 14.18 -24.99
CA ASN A 711 -34.40 13.37 -26.19
C ASN A 711 -33.08 12.60 -26.33
N ILE A 712 -33.17 11.27 -26.43
CA ILE A 712 -32.02 10.41 -26.68
C ILE A 712 -32.10 9.79 -28.07
N LYS A 713 -30.96 9.82 -28.77
CA LYS A 713 -30.75 9.11 -30.03
C LYS A 713 -30.08 7.76 -29.77
N ILE A 714 -30.73 6.67 -30.18
CA ILE A 714 -30.23 5.30 -30.06
C ILE A 714 -29.95 4.75 -31.46
N ASN A 715 -28.68 4.44 -31.75
CA ASN A 715 -28.30 3.76 -33.00
C ASN A 715 -28.52 2.25 -32.86
N VAL A 716 -29.28 1.68 -33.80
CA VAL A 716 -29.63 0.26 -33.91
C VAL A 716 -29.29 -0.35 -35.27
N SER A 717 -28.41 0.27 -36.08
CA SER A 717 -28.02 -0.25 -37.40
C SER A 717 -27.50 -1.69 -37.39
N ASN A 718 -26.96 -2.14 -36.25
CA ASN A 718 -26.28 -3.41 -36.10
C ASN A 718 -27.20 -4.55 -35.60
N ILE A 719 -28.52 -4.32 -35.54
CA ILE A 719 -29.50 -5.35 -35.12
C ILE A 719 -30.37 -5.77 -36.31
N SER A 720 -30.70 -7.05 -36.38
CA SER A 720 -31.52 -7.61 -37.47
C SER A 720 -32.97 -7.10 -37.45
N SER A 721 -33.64 -7.13 -38.59
CA SER A 721 -35.09 -6.85 -38.68
C SER A 721 -35.89 -7.77 -37.76
N GLY A 722 -36.89 -7.23 -37.06
CA GLY A 722 -37.65 -8.01 -36.08
C GLY A 722 -38.38 -7.20 -35.02
N LEU A 723 -38.98 -7.92 -34.07
CA LEU A 723 -39.69 -7.36 -32.92
C LEU A 723 -38.74 -7.19 -31.73
N TYR A 724 -38.77 -6.00 -31.13
CA TYR A 724 -37.96 -5.64 -29.98
C TYR A 724 -38.80 -4.96 -28.89
N PHE A 725 -38.30 -4.98 -27.66
CA PHE A 725 -38.87 -4.30 -26.51
C PHE A 725 -37.84 -3.39 -25.86
N LEU A 726 -38.12 -2.10 -25.78
CA LEU A 726 -37.31 -1.14 -25.05
C LEU A 726 -37.88 -0.98 -23.65
N SER A 727 -37.19 -1.56 -22.67
CA SER A 727 -37.44 -1.39 -21.25
C SER A 727 -36.73 -0.14 -20.75
N VAL A 728 -37.45 0.77 -20.10
CA VAL A 728 -36.94 2.00 -19.51
C VAL A 728 -37.17 1.92 -18.02
N LYS A 729 -36.08 1.77 -17.25
CA LYS A 729 -36.13 1.82 -15.80
C LYS A 729 -35.92 3.27 -15.35
N ILE A 730 -36.92 3.82 -14.66
CA ILE A 730 -36.91 5.18 -14.08
C ILE A 730 -37.02 4.98 -12.57
N ASN A 731 -35.92 5.19 -11.84
CA ASN A 731 -35.80 4.79 -10.44
C ASN A 731 -36.24 3.32 -10.24
N ASN A 732 -37.36 3.06 -9.54
CA ASN A 732 -37.90 1.71 -9.28
C ASN A 732 -39.04 1.30 -10.23
N ARG A 733 -39.45 2.16 -11.17
CA ARG A 733 -40.49 1.87 -12.16
C ARG A 733 -39.88 1.38 -13.47
N VAL A 734 -40.56 0.47 -14.15
CA VAL A 734 -40.18 0.00 -15.50
C VAL A 734 -41.32 0.30 -16.47
N GLU A 735 -41.02 1.04 -17.52
CA GLU A 735 -41.89 1.24 -18.68
C GLU A 735 -41.37 0.42 -19.87
N THR A 736 -42.24 -0.09 -20.73
CA THR A 736 -41.83 -0.88 -21.90
C THR A 736 -42.48 -0.36 -23.16
N ILE A 737 -41.67 -0.05 -24.18
CA ILE A 737 -42.13 0.29 -25.52
C ILE A 737 -41.85 -0.88 -26.47
N LYS A 738 -42.88 -1.31 -27.19
CA LYS A 738 -42.76 -2.27 -28.30
C LYS A 738 -42.20 -1.57 -29.54
N LEU A 739 -41.19 -2.14 -30.18
CA LEU A 739 -40.50 -1.59 -31.36
C LEU A 739 -40.46 -2.59 -32.51
N ILE A 740 -40.60 -2.13 -33.76
CA ILE A 740 -40.53 -2.95 -34.98
C ILE A 740 -39.38 -2.47 -35.84
N LYS A 741 -38.27 -3.21 -35.90
CA LYS A 741 -37.14 -2.94 -36.81
C LYS A 741 -37.45 -3.50 -38.20
N MET A 742 -37.44 -2.63 -39.20
CA MET A 742 -37.59 -3.00 -40.62
C MET A 742 -36.31 -3.62 -41.19
#